data_AF-A0AA95H5D9-F1
#
_entry.id   AF-A0AA95H5D9-F1
#
_cell.length_a   1.000
_cell.length_b   1.000
_cell.length_c   1.000
_cell.angle_alpha   90.00
_cell.angle_beta   90.00
_cell.angle_gamma   90.00
#
_symmetry.space_group_name_H-M   'P 1'
#
loop_
_entity.id
_entity.type
_entity.pdbx_description
1 polymer ?
#
loop_
_entity_poly.entity_id
_entity_poly.type
_entity_poly.pdbx_seq_one_letter_code
_entity_poly.pdbx_strand_id
1 'polypeptide(L)'
;MDTPNVPSTYYTPAPASDLWSCRQPSTVSGRYEGFQGNPGPIGSALDLRLDIDARNGVESPVMNKVSGDLYSTRFVKVAGVNLLVKTYVESWIVDTPLVTFTDTDVHIVGTVRYWKGTHPATTVDIVVSWSSGVVTGAVATLTSGGILGQPYACSYRSEAFRDMNLELDYCSSVDIEPKVPVYNSHAHTNRPPDLPHRTITIESSYRDAGIAVTIDPVHTVIDDTAPGFASWNVGELHDAMETSFGKYNSGWPAWNMWGIQAGIFDSAGVGGIMFDAAAGFGGAGRGPDRQGFAVFRNHSWFTNLVSNPVTQDQAWAMRHFLYTWVHEAGHAFNFLHAWDKARPDSLSWMNYDWKYDQRNGTDSFWGNFRFRFDDDELLHMRHGDRASVIMGGDPWASGGHLESPAGAMTVSGPGSDVELTLSAKDHFDYMEPVSIEFRLRNTTDVPVMVDGRLDPRYGNTTVYVQKPNGTVILHESVVCFYGLPELVTLAPAPVGDDDGSDRFSQLVHLAYGVEGFAFDEPGQYLVRAIYSTDGIVQASNTLPLRVGFPVTREEDRFAPEFFTREVGLTLAFEGSMSPYLERGLNALTEAAERFGGEPLGVKAATAVAQSVGDDFYRRKDEKMVKHHSADPQRALALTDAGLAGYQQSAGAASNLAYRGLVELRTELHAKADNSAAARSEVETLAKDLGARGANSTVVAQVKELISPTPTTRSRRAAPRKPAKKSSDG
;
A
#
# COMPACT_ATOMS: atom_id res chain seq x y z
N MET A 1 10.72 -58.91 -47.99
CA MET A 1 9.40 -58.27 -48.11
C MET A 1 8.99 -57.60 -46.80
N ASP A 2 9.30 -56.34 -46.52
CA ASP A 2 10.56 -55.59 -46.74
C ASP A 2 10.55 -54.41 -45.76
N THR A 3 11.53 -54.34 -44.86
CA THR A 3 11.73 -53.19 -43.96
C THR A 3 12.83 -52.31 -44.53
N PRO A 4 12.54 -51.06 -44.97
CA PRO A 4 13.54 -50.22 -45.62
C PRO A 4 14.63 -49.75 -44.65
N ASN A 5 15.84 -49.56 -45.17
CA ASN A 5 16.98 -49.07 -44.40
C ASN A 5 16.73 -47.64 -43.86
N VAL A 6 16.95 -47.44 -42.57
CA VAL A 6 17.31 -46.13 -42.03
C VAL A 6 18.84 -45.98 -42.17
N PRO A 7 19.36 -44.97 -42.88
CA PRO A 7 20.79 -44.79 -43.04
C PRO A 7 21.43 -44.36 -41.72
N SER A 8 22.45 -45.07 -41.28
CA SER A 8 23.25 -44.69 -40.11
C SER A 8 24.12 -43.46 -40.44
N THR A 9 23.67 -42.28 -40.03
CA THR A 9 24.51 -41.07 -40.02
C THR A 9 25.65 -41.28 -39.03
N TYR A 10 26.88 -41.42 -39.53
CA TYR A 10 28.07 -41.60 -38.72
C TYR A 10 28.27 -40.39 -37.79
N TYR A 11 28.21 -40.62 -36.48
CA TYR A 11 28.76 -39.68 -35.51
C TYR A 11 30.30 -39.77 -35.60
N THR A 12 30.90 -38.91 -36.41
CA THR A 12 32.32 -38.55 -36.22
C THR A 12 32.42 -37.80 -34.89
N PRO A 13 33.20 -38.28 -33.91
CA PRO A 13 33.47 -37.51 -32.71
C PRO A 13 34.11 -36.18 -33.09
N ALA A 14 33.64 -35.08 -32.51
CA ALA A 14 34.33 -33.80 -32.60
C ALA A 14 35.78 -33.96 -32.07
N PRO A 15 36.78 -33.27 -32.64
CA PRO A 15 38.13 -33.31 -32.12
C PRO A 15 38.14 -32.83 -30.66
N ALA A 16 38.92 -33.50 -29.80
CA ALA A 16 38.92 -33.26 -28.35
C ALA A 16 39.51 -31.90 -27.91
N SER A 17 39.73 -30.97 -28.85
CA SER A 17 40.19 -29.60 -28.67
C SER A 17 39.09 -28.64 -28.19
N ASP A 18 37.83 -28.85 -28.61
CA ASP A 18 36.76 -27.85 -28.47
C ASP A 18 35.78 -28.14 -27.32
N LEU A 19 35.97 -29.25 -26.59
CA LEU A 19 35.19 -29.58 -25.39
C LEU A 19 35.33 -28.56 -24.24
N TRP A 20 36.28 -27.61 -24.36
CA TRP A 20 36.61 -26.65 -23.30
C TRP A 20 35.87 -25.32 -23.52
N SER A 21 35.63 -24.94 -24.78
CA SER A 21 34.84 -23.78 -25.19
C SER A 21 33.34 -24.06 -25.09
N CYS A 22 32.90 -25.27 -25.44
CA CYS A 22 31.50 -25.73 -25.35
C CYS A 22 31.03 -26.05 -23.92
N ARG A 23 31.63 -25.47 -22.88
CA ARG A 23 31.13 -25.61 -21.51
C ARG A 23 29.94 -24.68 -21.30
N GLN A 24 28.76 -25.24 -21.04
CA GLN A 24 27.56 -24.50 -20.65
C GLN A 24 27.81 -23.69 -19.35
N PRO A 25 27.31 -22.44 -19.23
CA PRO A 25 27.32 -21.69 -17.98
C PRO A 25 26.39 -22.34 -16.94
N SER A 26 26.51 -21.93 -15.66
CA SER A 26 25.63 -22.43 -14.58
C SER A 26 24.20 -21.87 -14.65
N THR A 27 24.00 -20.74 -15.33
CA THR A 27 22.70 -20.14 -15.67
C THR A 27 22.88 -19.19 -16.86
N VAL A 28 21.85 -19.02 -17.68
CA VAL A 28 21.72 -17.94 -18.67
C VAL A 28 20.65 -16.91 -18.29
N SER A 29 19.86 -17.18 -17.25
CA SER A 29 18.81 -16.28 -16.77
C SER A 29 19.41 -15.04 -16.09
N GLY A 30 18.73 -13.90 -16.26
CA GLY A 30 19.18 -12.60 -15.74
C GLY A 30 18.83 -11.43 -16.66
N ARG A 31 19.47 -10.29 -16.40
CA ARG A 31 19.30 -9.02 -17.12
C ARG A 31 20.42 -8.78 -18.13
N TYR A 32 20.05 -8.27 -19.30
CA TYR A 32 20.92 -7.96 -20.43
C TYR A 32 20.55 -6.57 -20.98
N GLU A 33 21.52 -5.76 -21.40
CA GLU A 33 21.25 -4.43 -21.98
C GLU A 33 21.97 -4.24 -23.31
N GLY A 34 21.28 -3.66 -24.30
CA GLY A 34 21.82 -3.46 -25.64
C GLY A 34 21.19 -2.32 -26.44
N PHE A 35 21.75 -2.10 -27.63
CA PHE A 35 21.31 -1.10 -28.60
C PHE A 35 20.93 -1.77 -29.92
N GLN A 36 20.06 -1.13 -30.70
CA GLN A 36 19.58 -1.65 -31.98
C GLN A 36 20.56 -1.35 -33.11
N GLY A 37 21.04 -2.41 -33.79
CA GLY A 37 21.87 -2.31 -34.98
C GLY A 37 23.33 -1.93 -34.71
N ASN A 38 23.84 -0.92 -35.44
CA ASN A 38 25.25 -0.50 -35.42
C ASN A 38 25.61 0.10 -34.03
N PRO A 39 26.87 -0.01 -33.53
CA PRO A 39 27.19 0.14 -32.10
C PRO A 39 27.28 1.59 -31.57
N GLY A 40 26.41 2.48 -32.07
CA GLY A 40 26.24 3.83 -31.54
C GLY A 40 25.11 3.88 -30.49
N PRO A 41 25.21 4.70 -29.44
CA PRO A 41 24.21 4.73 -28.36
C PRO A 41 22.93 5.50 -28.72
N ILE A 42 22.67 5.78 -30.00
CA ILE A 42 21.55 6.61 -30.49
C ILE A 42 20.57 5.72 -31.26
N GLY A 43 19.27 5.86 -31.00
CA GLY A 43 18.21 5.15 -31.71
C GLY A 43 17.26 4.47 -30.73
N SER A 44 17.28 3.14 -30.70
CA SER A 44 16.56 2.32 -29.74
C SER A 44 17.52 1.50 -28.88
N ALA A 45 17.17 1.31 -27.62
CA ALA A 45 17.86 0.44 -26.67
C ALA A 45 16.87 -0.53 -26.02
N LEU A 46 17.37 -1.71 -25.65
CA LEU A 46 16.60 -2.79 -25.03
C LEU A 46 17.24 -3.17 -23.69
N ASP A 47 16.39 -3.36 -22.69
CA ASP A 47 16.70 -3.94 -21.38
C ASP A 47 15.93 -5.26 -21.28
N LEU A 48 16.64 -6.37 -21.52
CA LEU A 48 16.10 -7.71 -21.74
C LEU A 48 16.28 -8.58 -20.48
N ARG A 49 15.26 -9.37 -20.15
CA ARG A 49 15.19 -10.19 -18.93
C ARG A 49 14.76 -11.61 -19.28
N LEU A 50 15.61 -12.59 -18.97
CA LEU A 50 15.40 -14.01 -19.30
C LEU A 50 15.21 -14.82 -18.01
N ASP A 51 14.07 -15.48 -17.83
CA ASP A 51 13.77 -16.32 -16.66
C ASP A 51 13.37 -17.72 -17.16
N ILE A 52 14.39 -18.52 -17.50
CA ILE A 52 14.24 -19.80 -18.24
C ILE A 52 15.06 -20.96 -17.65
N ASP A 53 15.96 -20.69 -16.69
CA ASP A 53 16.72 -21.69 -15.96
C ASP A 53 16.96 -21.27 -14.49
N ALA A 54 17.46 -22.20 -13.67
CA ALA A 54 17.63 -21.99 -12.24
C ALA A 54 18.68 -20.91 -11.93
N ARG A 55 18.37 -20.04 -10.97
CA ARG A 55 19.23 -18.93 -10.52
C ARG A 55 19.73 -19.17 -9.08
N ASN A 56 20.66 -18.36 -8.60
CA ASN A 56 21.27 -18.51 -7.26
C ASN A 56 20.35 -18.16 -6.07
N GLY A 57 19.08 -17.82 -6.30
CA GLY A 57 18.09 -17.58 -5.24
C GLY A 57 17.53 -18.89 -4.68
N VAL A 58 17.49 -19.01 -3.35
CA VAL A 58 17.19 -20.26 -2.64
C VAL A 58 15.70 -20.60 -2.69
N GLU A 59 14.84 -19.59 -2.68
CA GLU A 59 13.37 -19.71 -2.76
C GLU A 59 12.86 -18.97 -4.01
N SER A 60 13.60 -19.10 -5.12
CA SER A 60 13.40 -18.38 -6.38
C SER A 60 12.98 -19.34 -7.51
N PRO A 61 11.68 -19.57 -7.74
CA PRO A 61 11.21 -20.43 -8.84
C PRO A 61 11.55 -19.81 -10.21
N VAL A 62 11.61 -20.68 -11.24
CA VAL A 62 11.82 -20.30 -12.65
C VAL A 62 10.47 -20.03 -13.30
N MET A 63 10.24 -18.80 -13.77
CA MET A 63 8.94 -18.35 -14.27
C MET A 63 8.64 -18.83 -15.70
N ASN A 64 9.66 -19.27 -16.43
CA ASN A 64 9.59 -19.63 -17.85
C ASN A 64 9.01 -18.47 -18.67
N LYS A 65 9.70 -17.32 -18.62
CA LYS A 65 9.31 -16.05 -19.24
C LYS A 65 10.51 -15.35 -19.86
N VAL A 66 10.23 -14.53 -20.85
CA VAL A 66 11.16 -13.50 -21.32
C VAL A 66 10.41 -12.18 -21.39
N SER A 67 11.03 -11.07 -21.01
CA SER A 67 10.46 -9.73 -21.14
C SER A 67 11.53 -8.71 -21.48
N GLY A 68 11.14 -7.52 -21.93
CA GLY A 68 12.06 -6.40 -21.98
C GLY A 68 11.38 -5.04 -21.96
N ASP A 69 12.18 -4.02 -21.65
CA ASP A 69 11.79 -2.62 -21.75
C ASP A 69 12.49 -1.99 -22.97
N LEU A 70 11.71 -1.39 -23.85
CA LEU A 70 12.19 -0.63 -25.00
C LEU A 70 12.36 0.84 -24.60
N TYR A 71 13.45 1.44 -25.09
CA TYR A 71 13.80 2.83 -24.85
C TYR A 71 14.16 3.51 -26.18
N SER A 72 13.92 4.81 -26.28
CA SER A 72 14.55 5.68 -27.26
C SER A 72 15.76 6.37 -26.65
N THR A 73 16.88 6.41 -27.38
CA THR A 73 18.11 7.06 -26.92
C THR A 73 18.54 8.17 -27.86
N ARG A 74 18.74 9.37 -27.32
CA ARG A 74 19.13 10.57 -28.09
C ARG A 74 20.04 11.50 -27.29
N PHE A 75 20.89 12.24 -27.98
CA PHE A 75 21.60 13.36 -27.37
C PHE A 75 20.69 14.60 -27.27
N VAL A 76 20.70 15.24 -26.11
CA VAL A 76 20.10 16.56 -25.86
C VAL A 76 21.17 17.51 -25.33
N LYS A 77 21.01 18.82 -25.57
CA LYS A 77 21.98 19.82 -25.13
C LYS A 77 21.45 20.60 -23.92
N VAL A 78 21.98 20.29 -22.73
CA VAL A 78 21.59 20.91 -21.45
C VAL A 78 22.76 21.76 -20.93
N ALA A 79 22.50 23.03 -20.61
CA ALA A 79 23.52 23.99 -20.15
C ALA A 79 24.79 24.07 -21.04
N GLY A 80 24.68 23.71 -22.32
CA GLY A 80 25.79 23.67 -23.28
C GLY A 80 26.42 22.27 -23.47
N VAL A 81 26.20 21.32 -22.56
CA VAL A 81 26.72 19.95 -22.59
C VAL A 81 25.78 19.02 -23.35
N ASN A 82 26.32 18.13 -24.18
CA ASN A 82 25.54 17.06 -24.80
C ASN A 82 25.39 15.88 -23.83
N LEU A 83 24.17 15.62 -23.37
CA LEU A 83 23.83 14.48 -22.51
C LEU A 83 23.06 13.43 -23.32
N LEU A 84 23.39 12.15 -23.13
CA LEU A 84 22.59 11.05 -23.66
C LEU A 84 21.38 10.83 -22.75
N VAL A 85 20.17 10.96 -23.28
CA VAL A 85 18.93 10.64 -22.58
C VAL A 85 18.35 9.34 -23.11
N LYS A 86 18.06 8.40 -22.20
CA LYS A 86 17.37 7.13 -22.41
C LYS A 86 15.92 7.30 -21.92
N THR A 87 14.99 7.53 -22.84
CA THR A 87 13.55 7.69 -22.54
C THR A 87 12.85 6.35 -22.68
N TYR A 88 12.10 5.93 -21.66
CA TYR A 88 11.27 4.72 -21.71
C TYR A 88 10.17 4.88 -22.78
N VAL A 89 9.89 3.80 -23.51
CA VAL A 89 8.83 3.76 -24.54
C VAL A 89 7.73 2.81 -24.09
N GLU A 90 8.06 1.54 -23.86
CA GLU A 90 7.11 0.48 -23.54
C GLU A 90 7.81 -0.78 -23.02
N SER A 91 7.05 -1.66 -22.38
CA SER A 91 7.49 -2.97 -21.91
C SER A 91 6.71 -4.08 -22.63
N TRP A 92 7.36 -5.23 -22.82
CA TRP A 92 6.79 -6.41 -23.46
C TRP A 92 7.22 -7.71 -22.77
N ILE A 93 6.44 -8.78 -22.99
CA ILE A 93 6.64 -10.12 -22.42
C ILE A 93 6.31 -11.23 -23.44
N VAL A 94 6.94 -12.38 -23.27
CA VAL A 94 6.63 -13.67 -23.91
C VAL A 94 6.19 -14.62 -22.81
N ASP A 95 4.90 -14.95 -22.78
CA ASP A 95 4.29 -15.73 -21.69
C ASP A 95 4.66 -17.22 -21.71
N THR A 96 4.91 -17.76 -22.90
CA THR A 96 5.30 -19.16 -23.14
C THR A 96 6.40 -19.23 -24.21
N PRO A 97 7.68 -18.97 -23.83
CA PRO A 97 8.81 -19.07 -24.75
C PRO A 97 9.11 -20.54 -25.08
N LEU A 98 9.41 -20.83 -26.35
CA LEU A 98 10.05 -22.08 -26.76
C LEU A 98 11.57 -21.90 -26.58
N VAL A 99 12.16 -22.68 -25.68
CA VAL A 99 13.59 -22.64 -25.33
C VAL A 99 14.29 -23.88 -25.87
N THR A 100 15.39 -23.72 -26.60
CA THR A 100 16.21 -24.81 -27.16
C THR A 100 17.68 -24.55 -26.86
N PHE A 101 18.28 -25.36 -25.99
CA PHE A 101 19.71 -25.31 -25.66
C PHE A 101 20.54 -26.12 -26.67
N THR A 102 21.73 -25.62 -26.99
CA THR A 102 22.80 -26.31 -27.73
C THR A 102 24.07 -26.40 -26.86
N ASP A 103 25.19 -26.82 -27.43
CA ASP A 103 26.49 -26.86 -26.73
C ASP A 103 27.11 -25.45 -26.49
N THR A 104 26.70 -24.44 -27.28
CA THR A 104 27.30 -23.09 -27.33
C THR A 104 26.34 -21.93 -27.11
N ASP A 105 25.03 -22.18 -27.18
CA ASP A 105 24.00 -21.15 -27.14
C ASP A 105 22.63 -21.70 -26.70
N VAL A 106 21.72 -20.80 -26.34
CA VAL A 106 20.29 -21.08 -26.24
C VAL A 106 19.53 -20.20 -27.22
N HIS A 107 18.68 -20.83 -28.01
CA HIS A 107 17.67 -20.18 -28.84
C HIS A 107 16.36 -20.09 -28.08
N ILE A 108 15.78 -18.90 -28.02
CA ILE A 108 14.50 -18.62 -27.36
C ILE A 108 13.59 -17.90 -28.36
N VAL A 109 12.44 -18.49 -28.67
CA VAL A 109 11.47 -17.89 -29.61
C VAL A 109 10.07 -17.84 -29.02
N GLY A 110 9.29 -16.82 -29.38
CA GLY A 110 7.89 -16.75 -28.93
C GLY A 110 7.10 -15.56 -29.45
N THR A 111 5.81 -15.55 -29.12
CA THR A 111 4.90 -14.43 -29.42
C THR A 111 5.03 -13.36 -28.35
N VAL A 112 5.13 -12.11 -28.78
CA VAL A 112 5.31 -10.95 -27.91
C VAL A 112 3.96 -10.31 -27.58
N ARG A 113 3.68 -10.17 -26.29
CA ARG A 113 2.59 -9.37 -25.74
C ARG A 113 3.16 -8.07 -25.18
N TYR A 114 2.62 -6.94 -25.62
CA TYR A 114 2.92 -5.63 -25.04
C TYR A 114 1.97 -5.37 -23.87
N TRP A 115 2.43 -4.64 -22.84
CA TRP A 115 1.61 -4.37 -21.65
C TRP A 115 0.51 -3.32 -21.87
N LYS A 116 0.76 -2.35 -22.77
CA LYS A 116 -0.15 -1.23 -23.09
C LYS A 116 -0.27 -1.07 -24.62
N GLY A 117 -1.34 -0.41 -25.07
CA GLY A 117 -1.57 -0.09 -26.48
C GLY A 117 -2.13 -1.24 -27.34
N THR A 118 -2.05 -1.10 -28.67
CA THR A 118 -2.49 -2.11 -29.64
C THR A 118 -1.45 -2.23 -30.75
N HIS A 119 -0.93 -3.45 -30.92
CA HIS A 119 0.25 -3.71 -31.72
C HIS A 119 -0.03 -4.71 -32.85
N PRO A 120 0.70 -4.64 -33.98
CA PRO A 120 0.71 -5.73 -34.96
C PRO A 120 1.17 -7.03 -34.30
N ALA A 121 0.73 -8.18 -34.84
CA ALA A 121 1.20 -9.49 -34.38
C ALA A 121 2.74 -9.52 -34.44
N THR A 122 3.37 -9.74 -33.29
CA THR A 122 4.82 -9.59 -33.10
C THR A 122 5.40 -10.85 -32.45
N THR A 123 6.54 -11.30 -32.96
CA THR A 123 7.35 -12.37 -32.36
C THR A 123 8.73 -11.86 -32.02
N VAL A 124 9.45 -12.58 -31.16
CA VAL A 124 10.88 -12.35 -30.89
C VAL A 124 11.65 -13.65 -31.10
N ASP A 125 12.84 -13.51 -31.67
CA ASP A 125 13.90 -14.53 -31.72
C ASP A 125 15.08 -14.01 -30.90
N ILE A 126 15.61 -14.83 -30.00
CA ILE A 126 16.69 -14.46 -29.09
C ILE A 126 17.73 -15.58 -29.06
N VAL A 127 18.99 -15.25 -29.33
CA VAL A 127 20.12 -16.15 -29.20
C VAL A 127 21.02 -15.64 -28.08
N VAL A 128 21.25 -16.46 -27.05
CA VAL A 128 22.23 -16.18 -26.00
C VAL A 128 23.41 -17.11 -26.19
N SER A 129 24.61 -16.57 -26.39
CA SER A 129 25.81 -17.38 -26.69
C SER A 129 26.83 -17.33 -25.56
N TRP A 130 27.53 -18.44 -25.32
CA TRP A 130 28.59 -18.54 -24.31
C TRP A 130 29.88 -19.10 -24.89
N SER A 131 30.98 -18.90 -24.15
CA SER A 131 32.24 -19.60 -24.36
C SER A 131 32.84 -19.93 -23.00
N SER A 132 33.35 -21.15 -22.86
CA SER A 132 34.14 -21.61 -21.71
C SER A 132 33.42 -21.49 -20.35
N GLY A 133 32.09 -21.60 -20.35
CA GLY A 133 31.24 -21.43 -19.16
C GLY A 133 30.82 -19.99 -18.86
N VAL A 134 31.10 -19.03 -19.75
CA VAL A 134 30.80 -17.60 -19.57
C VAL A 134 29.91 -17.09 -20.70
N VAL A 135 28.79 -16.45 -20.34
CA VAL A 135 27.88 -15.79 -21.30
C VAL A 135 28.60 -14.62 -21.97
N THR A 136 28.61 -14.61 -23.31
CA THR A 136 29.25 -13.57 -24.13
C THR A 136 28.29 -12.43 -24.47
N GLY A 137 26.99 -12.73 -24.56
CA GLY A 137 25.93 -11.76 -24.82
C GLY A 137 24.65 -12.44 -25.31
N ALA A 138 23.64 -11.63 -25.58
CA ALA A 138 22.38 -12.02 -26.21
C ALA A 138 22.11 -11.13 -27.43
N VAL A 139 21.53 -11.71 -28.49
CA VAL A 139 21.02 -10.98 -29.65
C VAL A 139 19.52 -11.22 -29.73
N ALA A 140 18.73 -10.14 -29.64
CA ALA A 140 17.27 -10.21 -29.68
C ALA A 140 16.72 -9.49 -30.91
N THR A 141 15.83 -10.14 -31.67
CA THR A 141 15.27 -9.61 -32.92
C THR A 141 13.75 -9.71 -32.89
N LEU A 142 13.06 -8.57 -32.88
CA LEU A 142 11.60 -8.54 -32.95
C LEU A 142 11.14 -8.51 -34.42
N THR A 143 10.13 -9.31 -34.75
CA THR A 143 9.45 -9.33 -36.06
C THR A 143 8.02 -8.86 -35.86
N SER A 144 7.64 -7.70 -36.37
CA SER A 144 6.31 -7.10 -36.15
C SER A 144 5.55 -6.98 -37.46
N GLY A 145 4.30 -7.48 -37.51
CA GLY A 145 3.49 -7.50 -38.73
C GLY A 145 4.09 -8.34 -39.87
N GLY A 146 4.98 -9.27 -39.56
CA GLY A 146 5.77 -10.04 -40.53
C GLY A 146 7.01 -9.31 -41.07
N ILE A 147 7.31 -8.09 -40.59
CA ILE A 147 8.51 -7.34 -40.95
C ILE A 147 9.59 -7.58 -39.90
N LEU A 148 10.73 -8.12 -40.32
CA LEU A 148 11.89 -8.37 -39.45
C LEU A 148 12.53 -7.03 -39.05
N GLY A 149 12.58 -6.76 -37.74
CA GLY A 149 13.25 -5.59 -37.18
C GLY A 149 14.77 -5.68 -37.22
N GLN A 150 15.45 -4.58 -36.89
CA GLN A 150 16.90 -4.62 -36.66
C GLN A 150 17.20 -5.27 -35.30
N PRO A 151 18.25 -6.12 -35.20
CA PRO A 151 18.58 -6.82 -33.97
C PRO A 151 19.12 -5.89 -32.89
N TYR A 152 18.85 -6.24 -31.63
CA TYR A 152 19.46 -5.63 -30.45
C TYR A 152 20.63 -6.51 -30.00
N ALA A 153 21.84 -5.94 -29.93
CA ALA A 153 23.02 -6.61 -29.40
C ALA A 153 23.18 -6.25 -27.91
N CYS A 154 22.92 -7.21 -27.03
CA CYS A 154 22.82 -7.02 -25.59
C CYS A 154 23.96 -7.71 -24.81
N SER A 155 24.62 -6.97 -23.92
CA SER A 155 25.58 -7.54 -22.96
C SER A 155 24.86 -7.98 -21.69
N TYR A 156 25.29 -9.11 -21.09
CA TYR A 156 24.86 -9.51 -19.75
C TYR A 156 25.18 -8.41 -18.71
N ARG A 157 24.32 -8.28 -17.69
CA ARG A 157 24.45 -7.30 -16.60
C ARG A 157 24.44 -7.91 -15.21
N SER A 158 23.42 -8.71 -14.90
CA SER A 158 23.13 -9.15 -13.53
C SER A 158 22.29 -10.43 -13.55
N GLU A 159 22.38 -11.23 -12.48
CA GLU A 159 21.47 -12.36 -12.24
C GLU A 159 20.07 -11.87 -11.79
N ALA A 160 20.01 -10.64 -11.26
CA ALA A 160 18.78 -9.94 -10.97
C ALA A 160 18.21 -9.28 -12.23
N PHE A 161 16.89 -9.15 -12.27
CA PHE A 161 16.14 -8.61 -13.40
C PHE A 161 16.00 -7.09 -13.36
N ARG A 162 16.10 -6.51 -12.15
CA ARG A 162 16.15 -5.07 -11.89
C ARG A 162 17.05 -4.83 -10.68
N ASP A 163 17.54 -3.61 -10.54
CA ASP A 163 18.45 -3.19 -9.48
C ASP A 163 17.82 -1.95 -8.79
N MET A 164 17.86 -1.86 -7.46
CA MET A 164 17.16 -0.83 -6.67
C MET A 164 17.99 -0.38 -5.44
N ASN A 165 17.94 0.91 -5.13
CA ASN A 165 18.62 1.50 -3.96
C ASN A 165 17.62 1.78 -2.84
N LEU A 166 17.98 1.43 -1.60
CA LEU A 166 17.17 1.64 -0.40
C LEU A 166 17.94 2.52 0.61
N GLU A 167 17.51 3.77 0.78
CA GLU A 167 17.96 4.65 1.86
C GLU A 167 17.22 4.26 3.15
N LEU A 168 17.95 4.05 4.25
CA LEU A 168 17.38 3.73 5.56
C LEU A 168 17.76 4.79 6.59
N ASP A 169 16.74 5.44 7.14
CA ASP A 169 16.86 6.40 8.25
C ASP A 169 16.27 5.84 9.56
N TYR A 170 16.79 6.30 10.70
CA TYR A 170 16.41 5.80 12.02
C TYR A 170 16.08 6.96 12.95
N CYS A 171 14.95 6.90 13.65
CA CYS A 171 14.62 7.86 14.69
C CYS A 171 15.46 7.61 15.95
N SER A 172 15.98 8.69 16.56
CA SER A 172 16.87 8.63 17.72
C SER A 172 16.29 7.90 18.93
N SER A 173 14.97 7.97 19.12
CA SER A 173 14.22 7.24 20.15
C SER A 173 14.31 5.71 20.01
N VAL A 174 14.70 5.21 18.83
CA VAL A 174 14.79 3.80 18.47
C VAL A 174 16.08 3.44 17.73
N ASP A 175 17.14 4.26 17.88
CA ASP A 175 18.47 4.01 17.31
C ASP A 175 19.25 2.95 18.11
N ILE A 176 18.65 1.77 18.23
CA ILE A 176 19.12 0.64 19.02
C ILE A 176 19.16 -0.63 18.16
N GLU A 177 20.18 -1.46 18.38
CA GLU A 177 20.34 -2.71 17.64
C GLU A 177 19.26 -3.76 18.02
N PRO A 178 18.85 -4.65 17.09
CA PRO A 178 19.22 -4.70 15.66
C PRO A 178 18.53 -3.59 14.87
N LYS A 179 19.28 -2.79 14.10
CA LYS A 179 18.73 -1.72 13.24
C LYS A 179 18.06 -2.29 11.98
N VAL A 180 18.79 -3.13 11.24
CA VAL A 180 18.26 -3.90 10.09
C VAL A 180 17.92 -5.34 10.51
N PRO A 181 16.90 -5.97 9.89
CA PRO A 181 16.51 -7.33 10.23
C PRO A 181 17.50 -8.37 9.67
N VAL A 182 17.98 -9.26 10.54
CA VAL A 182 18.83 -10.40 10.18
C VAL A 182 18.29 -11.66 10.86
N TYR A 183 17.58 -12.49 10.10
CA TYR A 183 16.88 -13.66 10.63
C TYR A 183 17.52 -14.97 10.17
N ASN A 184 17.75 -15.91 11.09
CA ASN A 184 18.09 -17.29 10.76
C ASN A 184 16.79 -18.07 10.52
N SER A 185 16.61 -18.64 9.31
CA SER A 185 15.40 -19.36 8.90
C SER A 185 15.02 -20.54 9.81
N HIS A 186 15.97 -21.06 10.60
CA HIS A 186 15.76 -22.17 11.54
C HIS A 186 15.70 -21.74 13.01
N ALA A 187 15.75 -20.45 13.33
CA ALA A 187 15.71 -19.98 14.72
C ALA A 187 14.33 -20.18 15.40
N HIS A 188 13.24 -20.24 14.63
CA HIS A 188 11.92 -20.60 15.14
C HIS A 188 11.54 -22.03 14.75
N THR A 189 10.87 -22.76 15.64
CA THR A 189 10.47 -24.17 15.42
C THR A 189 9.26 -24.31 14.52
N ASN A 190 8.28 -23.39 14.62
CA ASN A 190 7.19 -23.31 13.66
C ASN A 190 7.71 -22.68 12.35
N ARG A 191 7.98 -23.55 11.36
CA ARG A 191 8.49 -23.30 9.99
C ARG A 191 8.23 -24.54 9.11
N PRO A 192 8.30 -24.44 7.77
CA PRO A 192 8.28 -25.64 6.91
C PRO A 192 9.43 -26.59 7.27
N PRO A 193 9.21 -27.92 7.25
CA PRO A 193 10.19 -28.91 7.70
C PRO A 193 11.43 -28.92 6.79
N ASP A 194 11.22 -28.76 5.49
CA ASP A 194 12.21 -28.76 4.41
C ASP A 194 12.81 -27.38 4.10
N LEU A 195 12.39 -26.32 4.82
CA LEU A 195 12.90 -24.97 4.61
C LEU A 195 14.43 -24.95 4.67
N PRO A 196 15.15 -24.42 3.66
CA PRO A 196 16.61 -24.36 3.68
C PRO A 196 17.15 -23.56 4.87
N HIS A 197 18.21 -24.07 5.53
CA HIS A 197 18.87 -23.36 6.63
C HIS A 197 19.75 -22.24 6.10
N ARG A 198 19.34 -20.99 6.29
CA ARG A 198 20.03 -19.80 5.80
C ARG A 198 19.80 -18.58 6.70
N THR A 199 20.64 -17.56 6.52
CA THR A 199 20.33 -16.20 6.99
C THR A 199 19.50 -15.49 5.94
N ILE A 200 18.48 -14.74 6.37
CA ILE A 200 17.58 -13.94 5.55
C ILE A 200 17.68 -12.49 6.02
N THR A 201 17.81 -11.58 5.06
CA THR A 201 17.84 -10.11 5.22
C THR A 201 16.88 -9.49 4.20
N ILE A 202 16.77 -8.16 4.16
CA ILE A 202 16.00 -7.47 3.13
C ILE A 202 16.57 -7.81 1.74
N GLU A 203 17.88 -7.65 1.56
CA GLU A 203 18.57 -7.82 0.28
C GLU A 203 18.51 -9.26 -0.24
N SER A 204 18.54 -10.28 0.65
CA SER A 204 18.39 -11.67 0.20
C SER A 204 16.93 -12.01 -0.14
N SER A 205 15.96 -11.49 0.60
CA SER A 205 14.52 -11.66 0.30
C SER A 205 14.16 -11.08 -1.08
N TYR A 206 14.67 -9.90 -1.40
CA TYR A 206 14.49 -9.28 -2.71
C TYR A 206 15.35 -9.95 -3.81
N ARG A 207 16.52 -10.51 -3.48
CA ARG A 207 17.32 -11.30 -4.45
C ARG A 207 16.62 -12.59 -4.86
N ASP A 208 15.98 -13.30 -3.92
CA ASP A 208 15.09 -14.42 -4.26
C ASP A 208 13.91 -13.96 -5.14
N ALA A 209 13.38 -12.76 -4.88
CA ALA A 209 12.39 -12.13 -5.75
C ALA A 209 12.91 -11.84 -7.17
N GLY A 210 14.24 -11.70 -7.32
CA GLY A 210 14.92 -11.39 -8.57
C GLY A 210 15.31 -9.92 -8.72
N ILE A 211 15.35 -9.15 -7.63
CA ILE A 211 15.73 -7.74 -7.58
C ILE A 211 17.02 -7.58 -6.77
N ALA A 212 18.02 -6.89 -7.31
CA ALA A 212 19.23 -6.57 -6.58
C ALA A 212 19.02 -5.29 -5.75
N VAL A 213 18.75 -5.44 -4.45
CA VAL A 213 18.65 -4.31 -3.52
C VAL A 213 20.02 -3.95 -2.98
N THR A 214 20.37 -2.67 -3.08
CA THR A 214 21.54 -2.04 -2.45
C THR A 214 21.04 -1.12 -1.36
N ILE A 215 21.30 -1.46 -0.10
CA ILE A 215 21.05 -0.55 1.03
C ILE A 215 22.21 0.43 1.12
N ASP A 216 21.94 1.72 1.31
CA ASP A 216 23.01 2.72 1.52
C ASP A 216 23.74 2.41 2.84
N PRO A 217 25.08 2.25 2.87
CA PRO A 217 25.83 2.05 4.10
C PRO A 217 25.89 3.29 5.01
N VAL A 218 25.41 4.45 4.55
CA VAL A 218 25.19 5.67 5.34
C VAL A 218 23.70 5.79 5.69
N HIS A 219 23.42 6.18 6.92
CA HIS A 219 22.07 6.27 7.47
C HIS A 219 21.93 7.60 8.24
N THR A 220 20.84 8.35 8.06
CA THR A 220 20.57 9.50 8.92
C THR A 220 19.94 9.01 10.23
N VAL A 221 20.44 9.52 11.36
CA VAL A 221 19.71 9.43 12.63
C VAL A 221 18.90 10.71 12.80
N ILE A 222 17.57 10.59 12.79
CA ILE A 222 16.65 11.71 12.94
C ILE A 222 16.39 11.94 14.42
N ASP A 223 16.84 13.08 14.93
CA ASP A 223 16.60 13.53 16.32
C ASP A 223 15.11 13.86 16.52
N ASP A 224 14.37 12.88 17.01
CA ASP A 224 12.96 12.96 17.38
C ASP A 224 12.75 13.26 18.88
N THR A 225 13.77 13.74 19.59
CA THR A 225 13.67 14.11 21.03
C THR A 225 13.00 15.47 21.28
N ALA A 226 12.38 16.07 20.26
CA ALA A 226 11.78 17.39 20.30
C ALA A 226 10.70 17.50 21.40
N PRO A 227 10.76 18.48 22.32
CA PRO A 227 9.79 18.59 23.41
C PRO A 227 8.34 18.64 22.93
N GLY A 228 7.52 17.69 23.40
CA GLY A 228 6.12 17.49 23.03
C GLY A 228 5.88 16.47 21.90
N PHE A 229 6.90 16.08 21.14
CA PHE A 229 6.79 14.98 20.19
C PHE A 229 6.69 13.65 20.95
N ALA A 230 5.79 12.76 20.50
CA ALA A 230 5.45 11.53 21.23
C ALA A 230 5.08 10.33 20.34
N SER A 231 4.54 10.59 19.15
CA SER A 231 4.30 9.60 18.10
C SER A 231 4.45 10.28 16.74
N TRP A 232 4.55 9.48 15.68
CA TRP A 232 4.38 9.93 14.31
C TRP A 232 2.91 9.82 13.89
N ASN A 233 2.44 10.73 13.05
CA ASN A 233 1.21 10.60 12.27
C ASN A 233 1.51 10.58 10.75
N VAL A 234 0.48 10.32 9.92
CA VAL A 234 0.63 10.23 8.46
C VAL A 234 1.17 11.53 7.83
N GLY A 235 0.67 12.69 8.26
CA GLY A 235 1.13 13.99 7.74
C GLY A 235 2.57 14.32 8.09
N GLU A 236 3.02 13.95 9.29
CA GLU A 236 4.39 14.11 9.77
C GLU A 236 5.36 13.17 9.01
N LEU A 237 4.93 11.95 8.68
CA LEU A 237 5.67 11.02 7.81
C LEU A 237 5.78 11.54 6.36
N HIS A 238 4.67 12.03 5.79
CA HIS A 238 4.66 12.61 4.44
C HIS A 238 5.59 13.83 4.32
N ASP A 239 5.58 14.76 5.29
CA ASP A 239 6.52 15.90 5.30
C ASP A 239 7.98 15.44 5.40
N ALA A 240 8.25 14.43 6.23
CA ALA A 240 9.59 13.87 6.36
C ALA A 240 10.07 13.22 5.06
N MET A 241 9.20 12.53 4.33
CA MET A 241 9.49 11.90 3.04
C MET A 241 9.71 12.91 1.91
N GLU A 242 8.83 13.90 1.74
CA GLU A 242 9.03 15.00 0.78
C GLU A 242 10.33 15.77 1.09
N THR A 243 10.67 15.92 2.38
CA THR A 243 11.95 16.50 2.83
C THR A 243 13.16 15.58 2.59
N SER A 244 12.99 14.26 2.58
CA SER A 244 14.02 13.30 2.18
C SER A 244 14.26 13.35 0.66
N PHE A 245 13.19 13.22 -0.14
CA PHE A 245 13.30 13.19 -1.60
C PHE A 245 13.62 14.56 -2.21
N GLY A 246 13.32 15.67 -1.54
CA GLY A 246 13.78 17.01 -1.92
C GLY A 246 15.30 17.18 -2.00
N LYS A 247 16.10 16.23 -1.47
CA LYS A 247 17.55 16.16 -1.65
C LYS A 247 17.97 15.60 -3.04
N TYR A 248 17.11 14.82 -3.69
CA TYR A 248 17.45 14.05 -4.89
C TYR A 248 17.21 14.84 -6.18
N ASN A 249 18.31 15.23 -6.84
CA ASN A 249 18.28 15.93 -8.13
C ASN A 249 18.02 15.00 -9.35
N SER A 250 17.60 13.75 -9.12
CA SER A 250 17.31 12.75 -10.15
C SER A 250 15.83 12.80 -10.57
N GLY A 251 15.56 12.73 -11.88
CA GLY A 251 14.20 12.62 -12.39
C GLY A 251 13.54 11.29 -12.05
N TRP A 252 12.28 11.34 -11.60
CA TRP A 252 11.42 10.19 -11.33
C TRP A 252 10.61 9.77 -12.58
N PRO A 253 10.11 8.53 -12.68
CA PRO A 253 10.30 7.41 -11.74
C PRO A 253 11.72 6.81 -11.73
N ALA A 254 12.17 6.40 -10.55
CA ALA A 254 13.51 5.88 -10.29
C ALA A 254 13.47 4.61 -9.41
N TRP A 255 14.49 3.75 -9.53
CA TRP A 255 14.64 2.57 -8.68
C TRP A 255 15.28 2.93 -7.33
N ASN A 256 14.64 3.86 -6.61
CA ASN A 256 15.08 4.33 -5.29
C ASN A 256 13.88 4.30 -4.32
N MET A 257 14.13 3.94 -3.06
CA MET A 257 13.11 3.85 -2.01
C MET A 257 13.68 4.39 -0.68
N TRP A 258 12.80 4.93 0.17
CA TRP A 258 13.15 5.41 1.51
C TRP A 258 12.38 4.63 2.58
N GLY A 259 13.11 4.03 3.52
CA GLY A 259 12.54 3.38 4.70
C GLY A 259 12.95 4.12 5.98
N ILE A 260 11.99 4.38 6.87
CA ILE A 260 12.25 5.00 8.18
C ILE A 260 11.87 4.06 9.34
N GLN A 261 12.81 3.78 10.24
CA GLN A 261 12.47 3.15 11.51
C GLN A 261 12.06 4.23 12.53
N ALA A 262 10.77 4.25 12.85
CA ALA A 262 10.16 5.23 13.74
C ALA A 262 9.88 4.66 15.15
N GLY A 263 9.64 5.55 16.11
CA GLY A 263 9.30 5.22 17.49
C GLY A 263 7.99 4.47 17.61
N ILE A 264 6.89 5.20 17.60
CA ILE A 264 5.51 4.70 17.65
C ILE A 264 4.62 5.54 16.74
N PHE A 265 3.59 4.94 16.16
CA PHE A 265 2.52 5.64 15.44
C PHE A 265 1.45 6.15 16.42
N ASP A 266 0.60 7.09 16.01
CA ASP A 266 -0.55 7.56 16.80
C ASP A 266 -1.56 6.42 17.10
N SER A 267 -1.79 5.52 16.15
CA SER A 267 -2.44 4.25 16.36
C SER A 267 -1.42 3.18 16.76
N ALA A 268 -1.27 2.99 18.07
CA ALA A 268 -0.31 2.05 18.68
C ALA A 268 -0.50 0.55 18.32
N GLY A 269 -1.52 0.21 17.53
CA GLY A 269 -1.71 -1.14 16.95
C GLY A 269 -1.08 -1.33 15.57
N VAL A 270 -0.53 -0.27 14.96
CA VAL A 270 0.18 -0.31 13.67
C VAL A 270 1.66 -0.61 13.88
N GLY A 271 2.18 -1.62 13.18
CA GLY A 271 3.57 -2.03 13.20
C GLY A 271 4.36 -1.58 11.97
N GLY A 272 3.70 -1.44 10.82
CA GLY A 272 4.26 -0.96 9.56
C GLY A 272 3.24 -0.14 8.77
N ILE A 273 3.74 0.72 7.89
CA ILE A 273 2.91 1.56 7.02
C ILE A 273 3.65 1.88 5.70
N MET A 274 2.98 1.67 4.58
CA MET A 274 3.25 2.39 3.33
C MET A 274 2.35 3.63 3.32
N PHE A 275 2.96 4.81 3.46
CA PHE A 275 2.27 6.07 3.76
C PHE A 275 2.30 7.08 2.59
N ASP A 276 2.85 6.65 1.46
CA ASP A 276 3.10 7.53 0.31
C ASP A 276 1.87 7.63 -0.60
N ALA A 277 1.52 8.88 -0.90
CA ALA A 277 0.37 9.26 -1.69
C ALA A 277 0.79 10.27 -2.75
N ALA A 278 0.51 9.94 -4.02
CA ALA A 278 0.75 10.73 -5.23
C ALA A 278 1.13 12.19 -4.99
N ALA A 279 2.37 12.54 -5.30
CA ALA A 279 2.97 13.85 -5.00
C ALA A 279 2.19 15.12 -5.46
N GLY A 280 2.61 16.30 -4.96
CA GLY A 280 2.36 17.72 -5.39
C GLY A 280 2.53 18.11 -6.88
N PHE A 281 3.67 18.65 -7.38
CA PHE A 281 4.01 18.67 -8.84
C PHE A 281 5.48 19.01 -9.23
N GLY A 282 6.13 18.11 -10.01
CA GLY A 282 7.37 18.35 -10.77
C GLY A 282 8.63 18.63 -9.93
N GLY A 283 8.62 18.29 -8.65
CA GLY A 283 9.60 18.68 -7.65
C GLY A 283 9.31 17.96 -6.34
N ALA A 284 9.12 18.70 -5.25
CA ALA A 284 8.32 18.18 -4.14
C ALA A 284 6.89 17.98 -4.68
N GLY A 285 6.64 16.76 -5.15
CA GLY A 285 5.40 16.33 -5.76
C GLY A 285 5.30 15.98 -7.26
N ARG A 286 4.09 15.48 -7.63
CA ARG A 286 3.53 14.68 -8.76
C ARG A 286 4.50 13.89 -9.63
N GLY A 287 4.36 12.57 -9.49
CA GLY A 287 5.47 11.66 -9.68
C GLY A 287 6.51 11.99 -8.60
N PRO A 288 6.45 11.38 -7.40
CA PRO A 288 6.35 9.93 -7.29
C PRO A 288 5.36 9.41 -6.21
N ASP A 289 4.65 8.31 -6.49
CA ASP A 289 3.99 7.44 -5.51
C ASP A 289 4.95 6.30 -5.07
N ARG A 290 4.55 5.49 -4.07
CA ARG A 290 5.16 4.18 -3.77
C ARG A 290 6.68 4.27 -3.51
N GLN A 291 7.13 5.32 -2.82
CA GLN A 291 8.54 5.55 -2.48
C GLN A 291 8.87 5.28 -1.01
N GLY A 292 7.94 5.60 -0.11
CA GLY A 292 8.18 5.76 1.31
C GLY A 292 7.41 4.75 2.17
N PHE A 293 8.11 4.17 3.13
CA PHE A 293 7.48 3.31 4.13
C PHE A 293 8.15 3.44 5.51
N ALA A 294 7.41 3.08 6.57
CA ALA A 294 7.88 3.20 7.94
C ALA A 294 7.61 1.93 8.75
N VAL A 295 8.49 1.65 9.72
CA VAL A 295 8.38 0.52 10.67
C VAL A 295 8.45 1.06 12.10
N PHE A 296 7.45 0.77 12.93
CA PHE A 296 7.31 1.32 14.28
C PHE A 296 7.90 0.38 15.32
N ARG A 297 9.15 0.61 15.74
CA ARG A 297 9.89 -0.33 16.58
C ARG A 297 9.27 -0.55 17.97
N ASN A 298 8.52 0.41 18.50
CA ASN A 298 7.84 0.24 19.79
C ASN A 298 6.51 -0.55 19.69
N HIS A 299 6.15 -1.06 18.50
CA HIS A 299 4.99 -1.94 18.34
C HIS A 299 5.18 -3.28 19.08
N SER A 300 4.09 -3.86 19.59
CA SER A 300 4.14 -5.01 20.51
C SER A 300 4.80 -6.28 19.94
N TRP A 301 4.80 -6.47 18.61
CA TRP A 301 5.49 -7.59 17.96
C TRP A 301 7.01 -7.59 18.24
N PHE A 302 7.59 -6.42 18.49
CA PHE A 302 9.04 -6.23 18.62
C PHE A 302 9.52 -6.19 20.09
N THR A 303 8.64 -6.44 21.08
CA THR A 303 8.98 -6.38 22.51
C THR A 303 10.16 -7.29 22.93
N ASN A 304 10.40 -8.38 22.19
CA ASN A 304 11.53 -9.31 22.42
C ASN A 304 12.64 -9.21 21.36
N LEU A 305 12.69 -8.13 20.57
CA LEU A 305 13.64 -7.98 19.48
C LEU A 305 15.08 -7.76 19.99
N VAL A 306 16.00 -8.65 19.61
CA VAL A 306 17.43 -8.63 19.96
C VAL A 306 18.28 -9.10 18.79
N SER A 307 19.53 -8.62 18.69
CA SER A 307 20.38 -8.88 17.51
C SER A 307 20.86 -10.32 17.38
N ASN A 308 20.83 -11.08 18.48
CA ASN A 308 21.19 -12.51 18.51
C ASN A 308 20.07 -13.30 19.22
N PRO A 309 18.98 -13.67 18.51
CA PRO A 309 17.89 -14.45 19.09
C PRO A 309 18.34 -15.83 19.59
N VAL A 310 18.03 -16.17 20.84
CA VAL A 310 18.28 -17.49 21.46
C VAL A 310 17.03 -18.14 22.05
N THR A 311 15.92 -17.41 22.17
CA THR A 311 14.60 -17.97 22.55
C THR A 311 13.62 -17.93 21.38
N GLN A 312 12.53 -18.70 21.48
CA GLN A 312 11.46 -18.68 20.47
C GLN A 312 10.79 -17.31 20.39
N ASP A 313 10.49 -16.66 21.52
CA ASP A 313 9.94 -15.30 21.58
C ASP A 313 10.83 -14.26 20.88
N GLN A 314 12.16 -14.39 21.00
CA GLN A 314 13.13 -13.52 20.30
C GLN A 314 13.19 -13.83 18.81
N ALA A 315 13.12 -15.11 18.43
CA ALA A 315 13.07 -15.53 17.03
C ALA A 315 11.74 -15.10 16.35
N TRP A 316 10.64 -15.08 17.11
CA TRP A 316 9.34 -14.55 16.69
C TRP A 316 9.42 -13.04 16.45
N ALA A 317 10.01 -12.29 17.37
CA ALA A 317 10.20 -10.84 17.22
C ALA A 317 11.10 -10.50 16.01
N MET A 318 12.23 -11.21 15.83
CA MET A 318 13.12 -10.99 14.68
C MET A 318 12.46 -11.37 13.34
N ARG A 319 11.70 -12.47 13.26
CA ARG A 319 11.00 -12.81 12.01
C ARG A 319 9.88 -11.84 11.67
N HIS A 320 9.16 -11.32 12.67
CA HIS A 320 8.15 -10.27 12.45
C HIS A 320 8.79 -8.95 12.03
N PHE A 321 9.95 -8.62 12.60
CA PHE A 321 10.70 -7.44 12.20
C PHE A 321 11.11 -7.54 10.72
N LEU A 322 11.73 -8.66 10.31
CA LEU A 322 12.03 -8.93 8.89
C LEU A 322 10.77 -8.88 8.01
N TYR A 323 9.68 -9.52 8.44
CA TYR A 323 8.43 -9.59 7.69
C TYR A 323 7.85 -8.20 7.44
N THR A 324 7.78 -7.36 8.47
CA THR A 324 7.29 -5.98 8.36
C THR A 324 8.16 -5.19 7.37
N TRP A 325 9.49 -5.22 7.52
CA TRP A 325 10.41 -4.55 6.59
C TRP A 325 10.23 -4.98 5.12
N VAL A 326 9.98 -6.27 4.85
CA VAL A 326 9.80 -6.77 3.48
C VAL A 326 8.37 -6.52 2.96
N HIS A 327 7.34 -6.59 3.81
CA HIS A 327 5.94 -6.31 3.49
C HIS A 327 5.73 -4.86 3.07
N GLU A 328 6.14 -3.90 3.92
CA GLU A 328 5.95 -2.48 3.64
C GLU A 328 6.71 -2.02 2.39
N ALA A 329 7.96 -2.49 2.22
CA ALA A 329 8.73 -2.27 0.99
C ALA A 329 8.10 -2.98 -0.23
N GLY A 330 7.32 -4.04 -0.02
CA GLY A 330 6.59 -4.76 -1.06
C GLY A 330 5.42 -3.94 -1.63
N HIS A 331 4.75 -3.15 -0.79
CA HIS A 331 3.78 -2.16 -1.27
C HIS A 331 4.45 -1.11 -2.19
N ALA A 332 5.71 -0.74 -1.96
CA ALA A 332 6.42 0.16 -2.88
C ALA A 332 6.69 -0.49 -4.28
N PHE A 333 6.75 -1.82 -4.37
CA PHE A 333 6.71 -2.59 -5.64
C PHE A 333 5.29 -2.77 -6.21
N ASN A 334 4.32 -1.95 -5.78
CA ASN A 334 2.94 -1.93 -6.26
C ASN A 334 2.11 -3.18 -5.92
N PHE A 335 2.42 -3.84 -4.79
CA PHE A 335 1.66 -5.00 -4.32
C PHE A 335 0.55 -4.66 -3.31
N LEU A 336 -0.69 -4.70 -3.78
CA LEU A 336 -1.86 -4.98 -2.94
C LEU A 336 -1.68 -6.25 -2.11
N HIS A 337 -2.44 -6.39 -1.02
CA HIS A 337 -2.40 -7.60 -0.20
C HIS A 337 -2.90 -8.85 -0.94
N ALA A 338 -2.55 -10.02 -0.40
CA ALA A 338 -2.95 -11.33 -0.94
C ALA A 338 -4.48 -11.46 -1.17
N TRP A 339 -5.31 -11.03 -0.21
CA TRP A 339 -6.78 -11.13 -0.32
C TRP A 339 -7.39 -10.10 -1.28
N ASP A 340 -6.84 -8.88 -1.36
CA ASP A 340 -7.30 -7.83 -2.28
C ASP A 340 -7.10 -8.25 -3.75
N LYS A 341 -6.05 -9.03 -4.00
CA LYS A 341 -5.78 -9.73 -5.28
C LYS A 341 -6.60 -11.01 -5.48
N ALA A 342 -7.64 -11.24 -4.69
CA ALA A 342 -8.48 -12.44 -4.66
C ALA A 342 -7.74 -13.77 -4.38
N ARG A 343 -6.56 -13.71 -3.75
CA ARG A 343 -5.72 -14.88 -3.39
C ARG A 343 -5.43 -14.92 -1.87
N PRO A 344 -6.47 -14.95 -1.00
CA PRO A 344 -6.31 -14.82 0.46
C PRO A 344 -5.47 -15.94 1.11
N ASP A 345 -5.39 -17.10 0.47
CA ASP A 345 -4.60 -18.26 0.93
C ASP A 345 -3.18 -18.27 0.31
N SER A 346 -2.63 -17.11 -0.06
CA SER A 346 -1.26 -17.00 -0.54
C SER A 346 -0.24 -17.00 0.59
N LEU A 347 0.78 -17.86 0.48
CA LEU A 347 1.96 -17.89 1.36
C LEU A 347 3.02 -16.89 0.87
N SER A 348 2.64 -15.62 0.82
CA SER A 348 3.48 -14.49 0.39
C SER A 348 3.82 -13.55 1.56
N TRP A 349 4.93 -12.81 1.43
CA TRP A 349 5.19 -11.61 2.23
C TRP A 349 3.99 -10.64 2.28
N MET A 350 3.17 -10.56 1.23
CA MET A 350 2.05 -9.62 1.11
C MET A 350 0.73 -10.12 1.70
N ASN A 351 0.76 -11.20 2.47
CA ASN A 351 -0.37 -11.59 3.33
C ASN A 351 -0.16 -11.05 4.76
N TYR A 352 -1.15 -11.23 5.63
CA TYR A 352 -0.97 -11.12 7.09
C TYR A 352 -1.03 -12.53 7.66
N ASP A 353 -0.11 -12.86 8.57
CA ASP A 353 -0.01 -14.21 9.14
C ASP A 353 -1.32 -14.62 9.84
N TRP A 354 -1.88 -13.73 10.64
CA TRP A 354 -3.15 -13.93 11.33
C TRP A 354 -4.35 -14.05 10.38
N LYS A 355 -4.35 -13.37 9.23
CA LYS A 355 -5.46 -13.39 8.26
C LYS A 355 -5.43 -14.65 7.38
N TYR A 356 -4.25 -15.21 7.15
CA TYR A 356 -4.09 -16.56 6.61
C TYR A 356 -4.48 -17.64 7.65
N ASP A 357 -4.00 -17.51 8.89
CA ASP A 357 -4.24 -18.47 9.99
C ASP A 357 -5.73 -18.62 10.33
N GLN A 358 -6.50 -17.53 10.28
CA GLN A 358 -7.96 -17.55 10.41
C GLN A 358 -8.61 -18.56 9.44
N ARG A 359 -8.15 -18.58 8.19
CA ARG A 359 -8.69 -19.45 7.13
C ARG A 359 -8.11 -20.86 7.12
N ASN A 360 -6.85 -21.02 7.52
CA ASN A 360 -6.06 -22.25 7.32
C ASN A 360 -5.67 -22.96 8.63
N GLY A 361 -6.01 -22.40 9.79
CA GLY A 361 -5.68 -22.89 11.12
C GLY A 361 -4.57 -22.07 11.80
N THR A 362 -4.62 -21.98 13.13
CA THR A 362 -3.62 -21.28 13.95
C THR A 362 -2.20 -21.78 13.70
N ASP A 363 -1.23 -20.87 13.64
CA ASP A 363 0.19 -21.11 13.37
C ASP A 363 0.50 -21.69 11.97
N SER A 364 -0.50 -21.81 11.08
CA SER A 364 -0.35 -22.48 9.77
C SER A 364 0.39 -21.64 8.73
N PHE A 365 0.28 -20.30 8.75
CA PHE A 365 1.03 -19.41 7.86
C PHE A 365 2.52 -19.65 8.05
N TRP A 366 3.01 -19.43 9.27
CA TRP A 366 4.42 -19.61 9.60
C TRP A 366 4.91 -21.05 9.42
N GLY A 367 4.03 -22.06 9.61
CA GLY A 367 4.36 -23.46 9.36
C GLY A 367 4.56 -23.82 7.89
N ASN A 368 4.04 -23.02 6.95
CA ASN A 368 4.13 -23.26 5.51
C ASN A 368 4.87 -22.14 4.74
N PHE A 369 5.07 -20.96 5.33
CA PHE A 369 5.68 -19.81 4.70
C PHE A 369 7.18 -19.98 4.45
N ARG A 370 7.61 -19.66 3.22
CA ARG A 370 8.97 -19.90 2.74
C ARG A 370 9.85 -18.65 2.62
N PHE A 371 9.38 -17.50 3.14
CA PHE A 371 10.08 -16.22 3.03
C PHE A 371 10.32 -15.79 1.57
N ARG A 372 9.25 -15.86 0.75
CA ARG A 372 9.22 -15.44 -0.66
C ARG A 372 7.91 -14.72 -1.00
N PHE A 373 7.94 -13.96 -2.09
CA PHE A 373 6.74 -13.52 -2.81
C PHE A 373 6.14 -14.71 -3.59
N ASP A 374 4.83 -14.66 -3.87
CA ASP A 374 4.15 -15.68 -4.67
C ASP A 374 4.41 -15.54 -6.17
N ASP A 375 4.03 -16.54 -6.95
CA ASP A 375 4.45 -16.68 -8.35
C ASP A 375 3.95 -15.54 -9.23
N ASP A 376 2.79 -14.95 -8.93
CA ASP A 376 2.23 -13.81 -9.65
C ASP A 376 2.93 -12.48 -9.29
N GLU A 377 3.27 -12.31 -8.02
CA GLU A 377 4.06 -11.17 -7.53
C GLU A 377 5.48 -11.20 -8.12
N LEU A 378 6.11 -12.38 -8.12
CA LEU A 378 7.38 -12.61 -8.82
C LEU A 378 7.25 -12.27 -10.31
N LEU A 379 6.16 -12.69 -10.97
CA LEU A 379 5.92 -12.36 -12.38
C LEU A 379 5.81 -10.85 -12.61
N HIS A 380 5.13 -10.11 -11.72
CA HIS A 380 5.05 -8.64 -11.76
C HIS A 380 6.44 -8.00 -11.58
N MET A 381 7.15 -8.26 -10.48
CA MET A 381 8.49 -7.73 -10.20
C MET A 381 9.48 -7.96 -11.34
N ARG A 382 9.53 -9.18 -11.87
CA ARG A 382 10.52 -9.61 -12.85
C ARG A 382 10.17 -9.19 -14.28
N HIS A 383 8.90 -9.24 -14.67
CA HIS A 383 8.49 -9.13 -16.08
C HIS A 383 7.33 -8.15 -16.36
N GLY A 384 6.69 -7.59 -15.32
CA GLY A 384 5.64 -6.56 -15.45
C GLY A 384 6.10 -5.29 -16.17
N ASP A 385 5.15 -4.41 -16.48
CA ASP A 385 5.43 -3.09 -17.07
C ASP A 385 6.45 -2.36 -16.19
N ARG A 386 7.49 -1.77 -16.79
CA ARG A 386 8.43 -0.93 -16.05
C ARG A 386 7.71 0.14 -15.25
N ALA A 387 6.64 0.72 -15.79
CA ALA A 387 5.87 1.77 -15.15
C ALA A 387 5.10 1.27 -13.92
N SER A 388 4.48 0.08 -13.96
CA SER A 388 3.75 -0.46 -12.81
C SER A 388 4.68 -0.89 -11.67
N VAL A 389 5.88 -1.39 -12.00
CA VAL A 389 6.82 -1.97 -11.00
C VAL A 389 7.71 -0.92 -10.34
N ILE A 390 8.08 0.16 -11.05
CA ILE A 390 9.05 1.15 -10.55
C ILE A 390 8.45 2.08 -9.50
N MET A 391 9.21 2.42 -8.46
CA MET A 391 8.83 3.46 -7.49
C MET A 391 8.62 4.79 -8.24
N GLY A 392 7.50 5.45 -7.94
CA GLY A 392 7.09 6.69 -8.61
C GLY A 392 6.47 6.56 -9.99
N GLY A 393 6.14 5.33 -10.42
CA GLY A 393 5.68 5.02 -11.78
C GLY A 393 4.17 5.23 -11.98
N ASP A 394 3.46 4.19 -12.41
CA ASP A 394 1.99 4.18 -12.42
C ASP A 394 1.46 4.24 -10.96
N PRO A 395 0.23 4.75 -10.72
CA PRO A 395 -0.37 4.82 -9.38
C PRO A 395 -0.42 3.48 -8.64
N TRP A 396 -0.65 3.56 -7.32
CA TRP A 396 -0.91 2.39 -6.47
C TRP A 396 -2.01 1.49 -7.06
N ALA A 397 -1.84 0.18 -6.92
CA ALA A 397 -2.74 -0.86 -7.41
C ALA A 397 -3.00 -0.89 -8.95
N SER A 398 -2.16 -0.22 -9.75
CA SER A 398 -2.40 -0.08 -11.20
C SER A 398 -1.24 -0.52 -12.13
N GLY A 399 -1.60 -1.08 -13.29
CA GLY A 399 -0.72 -1.45 -14.41
C GLY A 399 -0.23 -2.91 -14.42
N GLY A 400 -0.65 -3.74 -13.48
CA GLY A 400 -0.20 -5.11 -13.25
C GLY A 400 -0.95 -6.21 -14.00
N HIS A 401 -0.35 -7.39 -14.04
CA HIS A 401 -0.79 -8.51 -14.88
C HIS A 401 -2.12 -9.15 -14.49
N LEU A 402 -2.48 -9.07 -13.21
CA LEU A 402 -3.60 -9.78 -12.59
C LEU A 402 -4.46 -8.85 -11.71
N GLU A 403 -4.41 -7.55 -12.00
CA GLU A 403 -5.28 -6.56 -11.38
C GLU A 403 -6.70 -6.70 -11.91
N SER A 404 -7.45 -7.54 -11.22
CA SER A 404 -8.89 -7.65 -11.40
C SER A 404 -9.50 -7.76 -10.01
N PRO A 405 -9.98 -6.65 -9.41
CA PRO A 405 -10.82 -6.69 -8.21
C PRO A 405 -12.19 -7.29 -8.60
N ALA A 406 -12.20 -8.61 -8.78
CA ALA A 406 -13.35 -9.42 -9.17
C ALA A 406 -14.40 -9.54 -8.04
N GLY A 407 -14.39 -8.60 -7.09
CA GLY A 407 -15.31 -8.53 -5.97
C GLY A 407 -16.58 -7.71 -6.23
N ALA A 408 -16.60 -6.83 -7.24
CA ALA A 408 -17.79 -6.00 -7.54
C ALA A 408 -19.09 -6.83 -7.66
N MET A 409 -18.98 -8.05 -8.19
CA MET A 409 -20.05 -9.04 -8.35
C MET A 409 -20.15 -10.09 -7.22
N THR A 410 -19.32 -10.01 -6.17
CA THR A 410 -19.40 -10.90 -5.00
C THR A 410 -20.80 -10.85 -4.41
N VAL A 411 -21.38 -12.03 -4.15
CA VAL A 411 -22.63 -12.19 -3.43
C VAL A 411 -22.28 -12.79 -2.08
N SER A 412 -22.86 -12.26 -1.00
CA SER A 412 -22.73 -12.85 0.33
C SER A 412 -23.15 -14.32 0.32
N GLY A 413 -22.34 -15.17 0.95
CA GLY A 413 -22.69 -16.60 1.09
C GLY A 413 -24.00 -16.79 1.86
N PRO A 414 -24.81 -17.82 1.53
CA PRO A 414 -26.02 -18.11 2.26
C PRO A 414 -25.68 -18.55 3.69
N GLY A 415 -26.29 -17.92 4.69
CA GLY A 415 -26.07 -18.24 6.12
C GLY A 415 -24.79 -17.64 6.69
N SER A 416 -24.53 -16.35 6.46
CA SER A 416 -23.48 -15.63 7.18
C SER A 416 -23.97 -15.08 8.51
N ASP A 417 -23.09 -15.14 9.50
CA ASP A 417 -23.32 -14.71 10.88
C ASP A 417 -23.32 -13.17 11.07
N VAL A 418 -23.00 -12.42 10.02
CA VAL A 418 -22.92 -10.95 10.03
C VAL A 418 -23.57 -10.36 8.79
N GLU A 419 -24.28 -9.25 8.95
CA GLU A 419 -24.77 -8.34 7.91
C GLU A 419 -23.84 -7.11 7.82
N LEU A 420 -23.44 -6.72 6.61
CA LEU A 420 -22.80 -5.42 6.34
C LEU A 420 -23.83 -4.47 5.73
N THR A 421 -24.15 -3.37 6.42
CA THR A 421 -24.98 -2.28 5.89
C THR A 421 -24.13 -1.05 5.58
N LEU A 422 -24.42 -0.39 4.45
CA LEU A 422 -24.00 0.98 4.15
C LEU A 422 -25.18 1.95 4.28
N SER A 423 -25.00 3.01 5.07
CA SER A 423 -25.97 4.10 5.27
C SER A 423 -25.33 5.48 5.07
N ALA A 424 -26.06 6.40 4.46
CA ALA A 424 -25.68 7.80 4.33
C ALA A 424 -26.94 8.67 4.18
N LYS A 425 -26.75 9.99 4.03
CA LYS A 425 -27.78 10.84 3.41
C LYS A 425 -27.87 10.56 1.91
N ASP A 426 -29.04 10.83 1.32
CA ASP A 426 -29.34 10.62 -0.10
C ASP A 426 -28.73 11.70 -1.01
N HIS A 427 -28.64 12.95 -0.52
CA HIS A 427 -28.04 14.08 -1.23
C HIS A 427 -26.77 14.61 -0.55
N PHE A 428 -25.65 14.60 -1.26
CA PHE A 428 -24.44 15.36 -0.96
C PHE A 428 -24.38 16.60 -1.84
N ASP A 429 -23.99 17.73 -1.29
CA ASP A 429 -23.87 18.98 -2.04
C ASP A 429 -22.57 18.96 -2.87
N TYR A 430 -22.42 19.85 -3.85
CA TYR A 430 -21.23 19.81 -4.70
C TYR A 430 -19.96 20.16 -3.89
N MET A 431 -18.84 19.52 -4.23
CA MET A 431 -17.60 19.50 -3.42
C MET A 431 -17.70 18.87 -2.00
N GLU A 432 -18.88 18.51 -1.49
CA GLU A 432 -19.00 18.01 -0.12
C GLU A 432 -18.23 16.69 0.09
N PRO A 433 -17.23 16.62 1.01
CA PRO A 433 -16.48 15.39 1.25
C PRO A 433 -17.39 14.23 1.65
N VAL A 434 -17.42 13.15 0.86
CA VAL A 434 -18.31 12.01 1.10
C VAL A 434 -17.79 11.16 2.26
N SER A 435 -18.70 10.91 3.21
CA SER A 435 -18.51 10.00 4.34
C SER A 435 -19.75 9.13 4.49
N ILE A 436 -19.58 7.84 4.76
CA ILE A 436 -20.64 6.83 4.76
C ILE A 436 -20.54 6.00 6.05
N GLU A 437 -21.67 5.70 6.69
CA GLU A 437 -21.73 4.73 7.78
C GLU A 437 -21.54 3.32 7.22
N PHE A 438 -20.50 2.64 7.68
CA PHE A 438 -20.28 1.22 7.48
C PHE A 438 -20.69 0.54 8.79
N ARG A 439 -21.63 -0.40 8.73
CA ARG A 439 -22.16 -1.08 9.92
C ARG A 439 -22.11 -2.59 9.78
N LEU A 440 -21.43 -3.26 10.71
CA LEU A 440 -21.56 -4.69 10.93
C LEU A 440 -22.66 -4.97 11.94
N ARG A 441 -23.45 -6.03 11.71
CA ARG A 441 -24.50 -6.49 12.62
C ARG A 441 -24.54 -8.01 12.68
N ASN A 442 -24.58 -8.57 13.88
CA ASN A 442 -24.76 -10.01 14.09
C ASN A 442 -26.18 -10.46 13.71
N THR A 443 -26.28 -11.55 12.98
CA THR A 443 -27.55 -12.15 12.50
C THR A 443 -27.92 -13.45 13.24
N THR A 444 -27.08 -13.91 14.17
CA THR A 444 -27.19 -15.20 14.89
C THR A 444 -27.72 -15.06 16.32
N ASP A 445 -28.03 -16.19 16.96
CA ASP A 445 -28.42 -16.28 18.38
C ASP A 445 -27.22 -16.44 19.35
N VAL A 446 -25.97 -16.31 18.86
CA VAL A 446 -24.73 -16.40 19.64
C VAL A 446 -23.87 -15.15 19.48
N PRO A 447 -22.95 -14.81 20.40
CA PRO A 447 -22.05 -13.67 20.22
C PRO A 447 -21.05 -13.93 19.09
N VAL A 448 -20.83 -12.95 18.22
CA VAL A 448 -19.89 -13.03 17.08
C VAL A 448 -18.76 -12.02 17.27
N MET A 449 -17.52 -12.41 16.96
CA MET A 449 -16.35 -11.55 17.06
C MET A 449 -15.93 -11.07 15.67
N VAL A 450 -15.72 -9.77 15.52
CA VAL A 450 -15.37 -9.11 14.24
C VAL A 450 -14.21 -8.14 14.44
N ASP A 451 -13.41 -7.87 13.42
CA ASP A 451 -12.46 -6.75 13.44
C ASP A 451 -13.23 -5.45 13.13
N GLY A 452 -13.28 -4.53 14.10
CA GLY A 452 -14.01 -3.26 13.99
C GLY A 452 -13.35 -2.22 13.09
N ARG A 453 -12.18 -2.50 12.53
CA ARG A 453 -11.50 -1.64 11.55
C ARG A 453 -12.17 -1.80 10.18
N LEU A 454 -13.19 -1.00 9.90
CA LEU A 454 -13.98 -1.05 8.65
C LEU A 454 -13.46 -0.11 7.56
N ASP A 455 -12.61 0.85 7.91
CA ASP A 455 -11.91 1.76 6.99
C ASP A 455 -10.96 0.97 6.05
N PRO A 456 -11.00 1.20 4.71
CA PRO A 456 -10.12 0.51 3.75
C PRO A 456 -8.62 0.58 4.05
N ARG A 457 -8.15 1.59 4.80
CA ARG A 457 -6.75 1.71 5.26
C ARG A 457 -6.19 0.47 5.95
N TYR A 458 -7.05 -0.36 6.54
CA TYR A 458 -6.69 -1.58 7.25
C TYR A 458 -6.85 -2.88 6.43
N GLY A 459 -7.20 -2.79 5.14
CA GLY A 459 -7.34 -3.95 4.25
C GLY A 459 -8.47 -4.92 4.62
N ASN A 460 -9.40 -4.55 5.50
CA ASN A 460 -10.55 -5.39 5.87
C ASN A 460 -11.79 -5.15 5.01
N THR A 461 -11.89 -3.99 4.39
CA THR A 461 -13.05 -3.60 3.58
C THR A 461 -12.63 -3.07 2.22
N THR A 462 -13.13 -3.69 1.16
CA THR A 462 -12.93 -3.30 -0.24
C THR A 462 -14.14 -2.48 -0.71
N VAL A 463 -13.94 -1.28 -1.28
CA VAL A 463 -15.05 -0.35 -1.61
C VAL A 463 -15.10 -0.08 -3.11
N TYR A 464 -16.28 -0.22 -3.71
CA TYR A 464 -16.53 0.02 -5.13
C TYR A 464 -17.49 1.20 -5.29
N VAL A 465 -17.18 2.09 -6.24
CA VAL A 465 -17.97 3.29 -6.53
C VAL A 465 -18.29 3.32 -8.03
N GLN A 466 -19.57 3.29 -8.38
CA GLN A 466 -20.03 3.56 -9.74
C GLN A 466 -20.28 5.06 -9.91
N LYS A 467 -19.54 5.72 -10.82
CA LYS A 467 -19.69 7.14 -11.17
C LYS A 467 -20.95 7.37 -12.05
N PRO A 468 -21.46 8.61 -12.18
CA PRO A 468 -22.67 8.92 -12.97
C PRO A 468 -22.56 8.54 -14.44
N ASN A 469 -21.35 8.53 -15.00
CA ASN A 469 -21.06 8.07 -16.36
C ASN A 469 -21.15 6.54 -16.56
N GLY A 470 -21.36 5.77 -15.48
CA GLY A 470 -21.52 4.32 -15.49
C GLY A 470 -20.25 3.52 -15.18
N THR A 471 -19.07 4.15 -15.17
CA THR A 471 -17.80 3.51 -14.82
C THR A 471 -17.80 3.08 -13.35
N VAL A 472 -17.40 1.85 -13.06
CA VAL A 472 -17.12 1.37 -11.70
C VAL A 472 -15.63 1.49 -11.44
N ILE A 473 -15.26 2.23 -10.40
CA ILE A 473 -13.89 2.28 -9.86
C ILE A 473 -13.82 1.52 -8.54
N LEU A 474 -12.63 1.03 -8.22
CA LEU A 474 -12.27 0.64 -6.86
C LEU A 474 -11.85 1.93 -6.12
N HIS A 475 -12.34 2.13 -4.89
CA HIS A 475 -11.92 3.25 -4.04
C HIS A 475 -10.89 2.75 -3.04
N GLU A 476 -9.63 3.08 -3.30
CA GLU A 476 -8.48 2.65 -2.52
C GLU A 476 -7.88 3.84 -1.77
N SER A 477 -7.53 3.59 -0.51
CA SER A 477 -6.80 4.55 0.30
C SER A 477 -5.40 4.79 -0.25
N VAL A 478 -4.94 6.03 -0.12
CA VAL A 478 -3.56 6.43 -0.42
C VAL A 478 -2.55 6.07 0.66
N VAL A 479 -2.97 5.35 1.71
CA VAL A 479 -2.11 4.76 2.76
C VAL A 479 -2.59 3.37 3.17
N CYS A 480 -1.65 2.50 3.54
CA CYS A 480 -1.88 1.12 3.94
C CYS A 480 -1.30 0.86 5.34
N PHE A 481 -2.13 0.42 6.30
CA PHE A 481 -1.75 0.27 7.72
C PHE A 481 -1.63 -1.21 8.13
N TYR A 482 -0.42 -1.76 8.20
CA TYR A 482 -0.20 -3.11 8.75
C TYR A 482 -0.21 -3.08 10.28
N GLY A 483 -1.21 -3.73 10.88
CA GLY A 483 -1.40 -3.73 12.32
C GLY A 483 -2.40 -4.76 12.85
N LEU A 484 -2.40 -4.89 14.18
CA LEU A 484 -3.27 -5.82 14.93
C LEU A 484 -4.77 -5.50 14.76
N PRO A 485 -5.65 -6.53 14.74
CA PRO A 485 -7.10 -6.34 14.67
C PRO A 485 -7.68 -5.70 15.94
N GLU A 486 -8.61 -4.75 15.78
CA GLU A 486 -9.41 -4.22 16.90
C GLU A 486 -10.68 -5.05 17.04
N LEU A 487 -10.56 -6.18 17.73
CA LEU A 487 -11.63 -7.16 17.84
C LEU A 487 -12.79 -6.65 18.72
N VAL A 488 -13.97 -6.52 18.12
CA VAL A 488 -15.24 -6.18 18.76
C VAL A 488 -16.09 -7.46 18.89
N THR A 489 -16.73 -7.66 20.04
CA THR A 489 -17.74 -8.72 20.21
C THR A 489 -19.13 -8.12 20.04
N LEU A 490 -19.84 -8.56 19.01
CA LEU A 490 -21.26 -8.27 18.79
C LEU A 490 -22.09 -9.26 19.61
N ALA A 491 -23.07 -8.76 20.37
CA ALA A 491 -24.03 -9.59 21.07
C ALA A 491 -24.94 -10.38 20.09
N PRO A 492 -25.63 -11.45 20.54
CA PRO A 492 -26.67 -12.10 19.75
C PRO A 492 -27.70 -11.12 19.19
N ALA A 493 -28.27 -11.44 18.03
CA ALA A 493 -29.41 -10.71 17.48
C ALA A 493 -30.58 -10.70 18.49
N PRO A 494 -31.15 -9.53 18.84
CA PRO A 494 -32.05 -9.41 19.98
C PRO A 494 -33.39 -10.11 19.78
N VAL A 495 -33.78 -10.94 20.75
CA VAL A 495 -35.10 -11.59 20.83
C VAL A 495 -36.03 -10.74 21.71
N GLY A 496 -36.32 -9.52 21.26
CA GLY A 496 -37.10 -8.54 22.03
C GLY A 496 -36.70 -7.10 21.71
N ASP A 497 -36.56 -6.28 22.76
CA ASP A 497 -36.10 -4.90 22.64
C ASP A 497 -34.65 -4.83 22.14
N ASP A 498 -34.38 -3.89 21.24
CA ASP A 498 -33.09 -3.70 20.57
C ASP A 498 -32.24 -2.64 21.29
N ASP A 499 -31.22 -3.06 22.04
CA ASP A 499 -30.27 -2.17 22.73
C ASP A 499 -29.06 -1.79 21.86
N GLY A 500 -28.96 -2.31 20.63
CA GLY A 500 -27.86 -2.08 19.69
C GLY A 500 -26.55 -2.76 20.05
N SER A 501 -26.51 -3.70 21.00
CA SER A 501 -25.30 -4.47 21.31
C SER A 501 -24.94 -5.52 20.24
N ASP A 502 -25.86 -5.83 19.33
CA ASP A 502 -25.66 -6.74 18.18
C ASP A 502 -24.92 -6.08 17.00
N ARG A 503 -24.56 -4.79 17.06
CA ARG A 503 -23.99 -4.04 15.92
C ARG A 503 -22.86 -3.07 16.28
N PHE A 504 -22.02 -2.81 15.29
CA PHE A 504 -20.94 -1.83 15.35
C PHE A 504 -20.95 -0.97 14.08
N SER A 505 -20.90 0.36 14.24
CA SER A 505 -20.89 1.33 13.13
C SER A 505 -19.63 2.19 13.16
N GLN A 506 -18.98 2.35 12.01
CA GLN A 506 -17.90 3.31 11.78
C GLN A 506 -18.31 4.30 10.68
N LEU A 507 -17.97 5.59 10.84
CA LEU A 507 -18.04 6.55 9.74
C LEU A 507 -16.75 6.44 8.92
N VAL A 508 -16.85 6.03 7.66
CA VAL A 508 -15.72 5.88 6.74
C VAL A 508 -15.71 7.07 5.78
N HIS A 509 -14.53 7.67 5.60
CA HIS A 509 -14.33 8.81 4.70
C HIS A 509 -13.86 8.30 3.34
N LEU A 510 -14.56 8.69 2.27
CA LEU A 510 -14.34 8.21 0.90
C LEU A 510 -14.11 9.36 -0.09
N ALA A 511 -13.76 10.54 0.41
CA ALA A 511 -13.66 11.76 -0.38
C ALA A 511 -12.52 11.71 -1.41
N TYR A 512 -11.36 11.13 -1.04
CA TYR A 512 -10.17 11.07 -1.87
C TYR A 512 -9.48 9.72 -1.72
N GLY A 513 -8.99 9.16 -2.84
CA GLY A 513 -8.24 7.91 -2.92
C GLY A 513 -7.15 7.98 -3.99
N VAL A 514 -6.61 6.83 -4.41
CA VAL A 514 -5.53 6.75 -5.42
C VAL A 514 -5.91 7.45 -6.74
N GLU A 515 -7.08 7.12 -7.28
CA GLU A 515 -7.66 7.73 -8.49
C GLU A 515 -8.17 9.18 -8.27
N GLY A 516 -7.86 9.79 -7.13
CA GLY A 516 -8.27 11.14 -6.77
C GLY A 516 -9.62 11.21 -6.08
N PHE A 517 -10.39 12.26 -6.39
CA PHE A 517 -11.74 12.44 -5.86
C PHE A 517 -12.73 11.50 -6.56
N ALA A 518 -13.27 10.53 -5.82
CA ALA A 518 -14.27 9.60 -6.37
C ALA A 518 -15.63 10.27 -6.66
N PHE A 519 -15.91 11.42 -6.03
CA PHE A 519 -17.22 12.11 -6.01
C PHE A 519 -17.13 13.55 -6.56
N ASP A 520 -16.44 13.68 -7.70
CA ASP A 520 -16.14 14.91 -8.47
C ASP A 520 -17.21 15.30 -9.50
N GLU A 521 -17.99 14.34 -10.02
CA GLU A 521 -19.03 14.56 -11.03
C GLU A 521 -20.42 14.73 -10.40
N PRO A 522 -21.20 15.80 -10.71
CA PRO A 522 -22.62 15.89 -10.35
C PRO A 522 -23.46 14.75 -10.95
N GLY A 523 -24.24 14.05 -10.12
CA GLY A 523 -25.08 12.95 -10.59
C GLY A 523 -25.38 11.88 -9.54
N GLN A 524 -25.89 10.74 -9.99
CA GLN A 524 -26.16 9.58 -9.14
C GLN A 524 -24.96 8.63 -9.14
N TYR A 525 -24.54 8.23 -7.94
CA TYR A 525 -23.54 7.22 -7.68
C TYR A 525 -24.19 5.97 -7.07
N LEU A 526 -23.55 4.82 -7.26
CA LEU A 526 -23.85 3.60 -6.50
C LEU A 526 -22.59 3.16 -5.75
N VAL A 527 -22.66 3.03 -4.43
CA VAL A 527 -21.54 2.57 -3.60
C VAL A 527 -21.82 1.17 -3.06
N ARG A 528 -20.80 0.30 -3.03
CA ARG A 528 -20.89 -1.05 -2.46
C ARG A 528 -19.58 -1.42 -1.78
N ALA A 529 -19.65 -2.02 -0.60
CA ALA A 529 -18.49 -2.48 0.17
C ALA A 529 -18.49 -4.00 0.29
N ILE A 530 -17.30 -4.57 0.50
CA ILE A 530 -17.10 -5.99 0.85
C ILE A 530 -16.21 -6.03 2.09
N TYR A 531 -16.74 -6.53 3.20
CA TYR A 531 -15.98 -6.83 4.41
C TYR A 531 -15.46 -8.27 4.33
N SER A 532 -14.18 -8.48 4.67
CA SER A 532 -13.52 -9.80 4.59
C SER A 532 -12.58 -10.04 5.77
N THR A 533 -12.99 -10.90 6.70
CA THR A 533 -12.25 -11.31 7.90
C THR A 533 -12.35 -12.84 8.11
N ASP A 534 -12.01 -13.34 9.30
CA ASP A 534 -12.14 -14.73 9.72
C ASP A 534 -13.51 -15.33 9.37
N GLY A 535 -13.54 -16.37 8.52
CA GLY A 535 -14.74 -17.05 8.01
C GLY A 535 -15.75 -16.19 7.22
N ILE A 536 -15.73 -14.87 7.38
CA ILE A 536 -16.81 -13.94 7.03
C ILE A 536 -16.37 -13.10 5.83
N VAL A 537 -16.99 -13.37 4.68
CA VAL A 537 -16.97 -12.48 3.50
C VAL A 537 -18.38 -11.96 3.28
N GLN A 538 -18.59 -10.66 3.42
CA GLN A 538 -19.90 -10.01 3.33
C GLN A 538 -19.89 -8.81 2.41
N ALA A 539 -20.72 -8.86 1.37
CA ALA A 539 -20.94 -7.73 0.48
C ALA A 539 -22.19 -6.95 0.92
N SER A 540 -22.09 -5.62 0.95
CA SER A 540 -23.16 -4.74 1.42
C SER A 540 -24.35 -4.68 0.47
N ASN A 541 -25.43 -4.06 0.96
CA ASN A 541 -26.39 -3.38 0.09
C ASN A 541 -25.67 -2.42 -0.85
N THR A 542 -26.17 -2.27 -2.07
CA THR A 542 -25.80 -1.15 -2.93
C THR A 542 -26.48 0.10 -2.40
N LEU A 543 -25.69 1.10 -2.00
CA LEU A 543 -26.16 2.38 -1.51
C LEU A 543 -26.20 3.38 -2.68
N PRO A 544 -27.39 3.80 -3.15
CA PRO A 544 -27.49 4.94 -4.06
C PRO A 544 -27.29 6.24 -3.27
N LEU A 545 -26.45 7.13 -3.79
CA LEU A 545 -26.33 8.50 -3.31
C LEU A 545 -26.28 9.45 -4.51
N ARG A 546 -26.59 10.73 -4.28
CA ARG A 546 -26.55 11.77 -5.31
C ARG A 546 -25.61 12.89 -4.89
N VAL A 547 -24.70 13.27 -5.78
CA VAL A 547 -23.94 14.53 -5.68
C VAL A 547 -24.71 15.60 -6.44
N GLY A 548 -24.86 16.77 -5.80
CA GLY A 548 -25.51 17.94 -6.36
C GLY A 548 -24.76 18.55 -7.55
N PHE A 549 -25.45 19.42 -8.28
CA PHE A 549 -24.79 20.38 -9.18
C PHE A 549 -24.43 21.63 -8.37
N PRO A 550 -23.41 22.42 -8.77
CA PRO A 550 -23.15 23.71 -8.15
C PRO A 550 -24.41 24.58 -8.17
N VAL A 551 -24.87 24.96 -6.98
CA VAL A 551 -26.05 25.80 -6.75
C VAL A 551 -25.75 27.25 -7.09
N THR A 552 -24.51 27.69 -6.87
CA THR A 552 -24.05 29.06 -7.13
C THR A 552 -22.92 29.15 -8.15
N ARG A 553 -22.74 30.34 -8.74
CA ARG A 553 -21.58 30.67 -9.59
C ARG A 553 -20.26 30.82 -8.82
N GLU A 554 -20.31 30.82 -7.50
CA GLU A 554 -19.13 30.99 -6.64
C GLU A 554 -18.55 29.62 -6.29
N GLU A 555 -19.42 28.70 -5.90
CA GLU A 555 -19.20 27.25 -5.80
C GLU A 555 -18.66 26.65 -7.12
N ASP A 556 -19.30 26.94 -8.26
CA ASP A 556 -18.84 26.55 -9.61
C ASP A 556 -17.42 27.05 -9.94
N ARG A 557 -17.06 28.24 -9.44
CA ARG A 557 -15.72 28.84 -9.64
C ARG A 557 -14.68 28.31 -8.67
N PHE A 558 -15.08 27.86 -7.49
CA PHE A 558 -14.19 27.36 -6.46
C PHE A 558 -13.89 25.86 -6.63
N ALA A 559 -14.76 25.11 -7.30
CA ALA A 559 -14.56 23.69 -7.57
C ALA A 559 -13.20 23.31 -8.22
N PRO A 560 -12.62 24.09 -9.17
CA PRO A 560 -11.27 23.83 -9.69
C PRO A 560 -10.13 24.07 -8.69
N GLU A 561 -10.39 24.79 -7.58
CA GLU A 561 -9.44 25.01 -6.48
C GLU A 561 -9.60 23.90 -5.42
N PHE A 562 -10.84 23.49 -5.15
CA PHE A 562 -11.18 22.42 -4.21
C PHE A 562 -10.82 21.02 -4.73
N PHE A 563 -11.14 20.67 -5.98
CA PHE A 563 -10.83 19.37 -6.57
C PHE A 563 -9.37 19.26 -7.03
N THR A 564 -8.45 19.72 -6.18
CA THR A 564 -7.01 19.59 -6.35
C THR A 564 -6.48 18.44 -5.50
N ARG A 565 -5.53 17.67 -6.03
CA ARG A 565 -4.85 16.58 -5.32
C ARG A 565 -4.22 17.04 -4.00
N GLU A 566 -3.84 18.32 -3.92
CA GLU A 566 -3.36 19.01 -2.72
C GLU A 566 -4.43 18.99 -1.60
N VAL A 567 -5.66 19.45 -1.88
CA VAL A 567 -6.80 19.37 -0.95
C VAL A 567 -7.13 17.92 -0.62
N GLY A 568 -7.10 17.06 -1.64
CA GLY A 568 -7.34 15.62 -1.51
C GLY A 568 -6.44 14.95 -0.46
N LEU A 569 -5.14 15.24 -0.50
CA LEU A 569 -4.20 14.74 0.51
C LEU A 569 -4.36 15.42 1.87
N THR A 570 -4.66 16.73 1.94
CA THR A 570 -4.95 17.35 3.23
C THR A 570 -6.17 16.71 3.90
N LEU A 571 -7.19 16.29 3.14
CA LEU A 571 -8.32 15.51 3.65
C LEU A 571 -7.93 14.08 4.04
N ALA A 572 -7.17 13.36 3.21
CA ALA A 572 -6.74 11.98 3.48
C ALA A 572 -5.74 11.88 4.67
N PHE A 573 -4.98 12.94 4.92
CA PHE A 573 -4.02 13.07 6.02
C PHE A 573 -4.55 13.94 7.18
N GLU A 574 -5.87 13.93 7.38
CA GLU A 574 -6.55 14.43 8.59
C GLU A 574 -6.15 15.89 8.97
N GLY A 575 -6.00 16.73 7.95
CA GLY A 575 -5.72 18.17 8.06
C GLY A 575 -4.26 18.59 7.89
N SER A 576 -3.31 17.66 7.68
CA SER A 576 -1.84 17.84 7.66
C SER A 576 -1.29 19.27 7.40
N MET A 577 -0.52 19.79 8.37
CA MET A 577 0.13 21.11 8.33
C MET A 577 1.47 21.12 7.56
N SER A 578 1.72 20.17 6.67
CA SER A 578 2.94 20.15 5.86
C SER A 578 2.95 21.32 4.85
N PRO A 579 4.06 22.07 4.70
CA PRO A 579 4.18 23.10 3.66
C PRO A 579 4.03 22.58 2.24
N TYR A 580 4.29 21.31 1.98
CA TYR A 580 4.04 20.69 0.67
C TYR A 580 2.53 20.56 0.36
N LEU A 581 1.68 20.67 1.39
CA LEU A 581 0.21 20.68 1.33
C LEU A 581 -0.41 22.02 1.76
N GLU A 582 0.38 23.08 1.94
CA GLU A 582 -0.09 24.42 2.34
C GLU A 582 -1.24 24.93 1.46
N ARG A 583 -1.20 24.65 0.15
CA ARG A 583 -2.28 24.99 -0.79
C ARG A 583 -3.59 24.26 -0.49
N GLY A 584 -3.52 22.98 -0.11
CA GLY A 584 -4.68 22.17 0.25
C GLY A 584 -5.32 22.67 1.55
N LEU A 585 -4.49 22.93 2.56
CA LEU A 585 -4.92 23.50 3.83
C LEU A 585 -5.53 24.90 3.67
N ASN A 586 -4.93 25.76 2.85
CA ASN A 586 -5.46 27.10 2.56
C ASN A 586 -6.81 27.03 1.83
N ALA A 587 -6.97 26.15 0.85
CA ALA A 587 -8.25 25.95 0.17
C ALA A 587 -9.32 25.35 1.10
N LEU A 588 -8.98 24.43 2.02
CA LEU A 588 -9.91 23.96 3.05
C LEU A 588 -10.29 25.05 4.05
N THR A 589 -9.33 25.89 4.44
CA THR A 589 -9.59 27.05 5.33
C THR A 589 -10.50 28.07 4.64
N GLU A 590 -10.26 28.34 3.36
CA GLU A 590 -11.12 29.19 2.55
C GLU A 590 -12.53 28.59 2.35
N ALA A 591 -12.64 27.27 2.16
CA ALA A 591 -13.93 26.59 2.07
C ALA A 591 -14.70 26.68 3.41
N ALA A 592 -14.00 26.52 4.54
CA ALA A 592 -14.56 26.66 5.89
C ALA A 592 -15.11 28.08 6.16
N GLU A 593 -14.41 29.11 5.69
CA GLU A 593 -14.79 30.51 5.91
C GLU A 593 -15.81 31.04 4.89
N ARG A 594 -15.75 30.63 3.61
CA ARG A 594 -16.71 31.04 2.57
C ARG A 594 -18.06 30.33 2.67
N PHE A 595 -18.06 29.02 2.89
CA PHE A 595 -19.27 28.19 2.95
C PHE A 595 -19.66 27.88 4.41
N GLY A 596 -19.41 28.82 5.31
CA GLY A 596 -19.55 28.66 6.75
C GLY A 596 -20.97 28.30 7.20
N GLY A 597 -21.16 27.06 7.67
CA GLY A 597 -22.46 26.51 8.08
C GLY A 597 -23.13 25.62 7.02
N GLU A 598 -22.63 25.61 5.79
CA GLU A 598 -23.03 24.65 4.75
C GLU A 598 -22.25 23.32 4.91
N PRO A 599 -22.73 22.18 4.40
CA PRO A 599 -22.08 20.87 4.61
C PRO A 599 -20.62 20.80 4.14
N LEU A 600 -20.28 21.52 3.05
CA LEU A 600 -18.91 21.71 2.59
C LEU A 600 -18.04 22.43 3.65
N GLY A 601 -18.45 23.62 4.06
CA GLY A 601 -17.70 24.43 5.02
C GLY A 601 -17.59 23.78 6.40
N VAL A 602 -18.64 23.08 6.86
CA VAL A 602 -18.60 22.32 8.13
C VAL A 602 -17.57 21.18 8.07
N LYS A 603 -17.48 20.45 6.95
CA LYS A 603 -16.49 19.36 6.79
C LYS A 603 -15.08 19.89 6.61
N ALA A 604 -14.90 20.95 5.83
CA ALA A 604 -13.61 21.63 5.68
C ALA A 604 -13.12 22.21 7.01
N ALA A 605 -13.99 22.89 7.77
CA ALA A 605 -13.69 23.40 9.11
C ALA A 605 -13.31 22.29 10.09
N THR A 606 -13.93 21.11 9.99
CA THR A 606 -13.58 19.95 10.82
C THR A 606 -12.16 19.48 10.51
N ALA A 607 -11.80 19.32 9.23
CA ALA A 607 -10.45 18.90 8.82
C ALA A 607 -9.37 19.93 9.22
N VAL A 608 -9.64 21.22 9.06
CA VAL A 608 -8.72 22.28 9.50
C VAL A 608 -8.61 22.33 11.03
N ALA A 609 -9.69 22.06 11.77
CA ALA A 609 -9.67 22.04 13.23
C ALA A 609 -8.91 20.83 13.82
N GLN A 610 -8.87 19.69 13.12
CA GLN A 610 -8.03 18.55 13.52
C GLN A 610 -6.55 18.93 13.55
N SER A 611 -6.07 19.69 12.57
CA SER A 611 -4.64 20.04 12.44
C SER A 611 -4.23 21.34 13.13
N VAL A 612 -5.12 22.34 13.19
CA VAL A 612 -4.94 23.54 14.02
C VAL A 612 -5.08 23.21 15.51
N GLY A 613 -5.83 22.16 15.86
CA GLY A 613 -5.97 21.69 17.24
C GLY A 613 -4.74 21.02 17.85
N ASP A 614 -3.72 20.71 17.03
CA ASP A 614 -2.60 19.86 17.41
C ASP A 614 -1.24 20.46 17.09
N ASP A 615 -0.22 19.96 17.78
CA ASP A 615 1.17 20.20 17.44
C ASP A 615 1.54 19.39 16.19
N PHE A 616 2.14 20.04 15.20
CA PHE A 616 2.70 19.38 14.01
C PHE A 616 4.22 19.50 14.01
N TYR A 617 4.91 18.37 13.97
CA TYR A 617 6.37 18.30 13.92
C TYR A 617 6.83 17.90 12.53
N ARG A 618 7.90 18.52 12.05
CA ARG A 618 8.43 18.28 10.71
C ARG A 618 9.90 17.93 10.72
N ARG A 619 10.36 17.17 9.72
CA ARG A 619 11.80 16.98 9.50
C ARG A 619 12.41 18.31 9.05
N LYS A 620 13.48 18.72 9.71
CA LYS A 620 14.40 19.74 9.23
C LYS A 620 15.82 19.24 9.43
N ASP A 621 16.54 19.10 8.32
CA ASP A 621 17.87 18.49 8.28
C ASP A 621 17.82 17.07 8.89
N GLU A 622 18.45 16.86 10.05
CA GLU A 622 18.53 15.60 10.79
C GLU A 622 17.65 15.62 12.07
N LYS A 623 16.69 16.54 12.19
CA LYS A 623 15.89 16.74 13.42
C LYS A 623 14.40 16.87 13.14
N MET A 624 13.57 16.42 14.07
CA MET A 624 12.18 16.87 14.16
C MET A 624 12.12 18.23 14.84
N VAL A 625 11.40 19.17 14.25
CA VAL A 625 11.16 20.50 14.81
C VAL A 625 9.67 20.79 14.81
N LYS A 626 9.16 21.38 15.91
CA LYS A 626 7.77 21.85 15.96
C LYS A 626 7.58 22.93 14.89
N HIS A 627 6.70 22.68 13.93
CA HIS A 627 6.34 23.64 12.90
C HIS A 627 5.11 24.46 13.31
N HIS A 628 4.11 23.76 13.86
CA HIS A 628 2.86 24.33 14.36
C HIS A 628 2.72 24.02 15.86
N SER A 629 2.22 24.99 16.63
CA SER A 629 1.81 24.78 18.02
C SER A 629 0.29 24.74 18.08
N ALA A 630 -0.27 23.75 18.77
CA ALA A 630 -1.72 23.60 18.94
C ALA A 630 -2.42 24.93 19.37
N ASP A 631 -3.44 25.33 18.62
CA ASP A 631 -4.40 26.39 18.99
C ASP A 631 -5.80 25.78 19.13
N PRO A 632 -6.07 25.08 20.25
CA PRO A 632 -7.37 24.45 20.47
C PRO A 632 -8.51 25.48 20.56
N GLN A 633 -8.23 26.73 20.93
CA GLN A 633 -9.24 27.80 20.94
C GLN A 633 -9.68 28.19 19.52
N ARG A 634 -8.75 28.32 18.56
CA ARG A 634 -9.09 28.53 17.14
C ARG A 634 -9.78 27.30 16.53
N ALA A 635 -9.33 26.09 16.86
CA ALA A 635 -9.96 24.84 16.38
C ALA A 635 -11.41 24.68 16.90
N LEU A 636 -11.69 25.06 18.15
CA LEU A 636 -13.05 25.16 18.68
C LEU A 636 -13.87 26.24 17.93
N ALA A 637 -13.32 27.45 17.77
CA ALA A 637 -14.01 28.54 17.08
C ALA A 637 -14.36 28.22 15.60
N LEU A 638 -13.49 27.46 14.90
CA LEU A 638 -13.75 26.96 13.55
C LEU A 638 -14.94 25.98 13.51
N THR A 639 -15.12 25.17 14.55
CA THR A 639 -16.12 24.09 14.58
C THR A 639 -17.46 24.48 15.23
N ASP A 640 -17.57 25.66 15.86
CA ASP A 640 -18.80 26.12 16.53
C ASP A 640 -20.02 26.18 15.59
N ALA A 641 -19.83 26.62 14.34
CA ALA A 641 -20.91 26.65 13.34
C ALA A 641 -21.40 25.23 12.97
N GLY A 642 -20.45 24.28 12.85
CA GLY A 642 -20.77 22.87 12.62
C GLY A 642 -21.49 22.22 13.80
N LEU A 643 -21.04 22.49 15.03
CA LEU A 643 -21.70 22.04 16.25
C LEU A 643 -23.15 22.55 16.33
N ALA A 644 -23.35 23.85 16.11
CA ALA A 644 -24.68 24.47 16.14
C ALA A 644 -25.59 23.91 15.03
N GLY A 645 -25.06 23.65 13.83
CA GLY A 645 -25.79 23.01 12.73
C GLY A 645 -26.20 21.58 13.07
N TYR A 646 -25.28 20.78 13.62
CA TYR A 646 -25.59 19.41 14.04
C TYR A 646 -26.58 19.35 15.20
N GLN A 647 -26.54 20.29 16.16
CA GLN A 647 -27.53 20.38 17.25
C GLN A 647 -28.94 20.72 16.74
N GLN A 648 -29.05 21.58 15.72
CA GLN A 648 -30.32 21.95 15.10
C GLN A 648 -30.87 20.87 14.15
N SER A 649 -30.02 19.99 13.61
CA SER A 649 -30.43 18.81 12.84
C SER A 649 -31.19 17.80 13.70
N ALA A 650 -32.26 17.23 13.16
CA ALA A 650 -32.98 16.10 13.75
C ALA A 650 -32.66 14.75 13.05
N GLY A 651 -31.83 14.75 11.99
CA GLY A 651 -31.64 13.60 11.12
C GLY A 651 -30.65 12.57 11.66
N ALA A 652 -31.09 11.32 11.84
CA ALA A 652 -30.26 10.23 12.35
C ALA A 652 -28.99 9.97 11.51
N ALA A 653 -29.04 10.18 10.19
CA ALA A 653 -27.89 10.07 9.29
C ALA A 653 -26.74 11.04 9.61
N SER A 654 -26.98 12.09 10.42
CA SER A 654 -25.95 13.01 10.90
C SER A 654 -25.33 12.63 12.25
N ASN A 655 -25.83 11.58 12.92
CA ASN A 655 -25.48 11.27 14.31
C ASN A 655 -24.01 10.86 14.49
N LEU A 656 -23.43 10.08 13.57
CA LEU A 656 -22.01 9.69 13.65
C LEU A 656 -21.07 10.87 13.37
N ALA A 657 -21.40 11.73 12.41
CA ALA A 657 -20.62 12.93 12.12
C ALA A 657 -20.71 13.96 13.27
N TYR A 658 -21.88 14.10 13.88
CA TYR A 658 -22.04 14.91 15.10
C TYR A 658 -21.25 14.33 16.28
N ARG A 659 -21.30 13.01 16.49
CA ARG A 659 -20.50 12.32 17.50
C ARG A 659 -18.99 12.58 17.29
N GLY A 660 -18.47 12.34 16.09
CA GLY A 660 -17.05 12.56 15.77
C GLY A 660 -16.60 14.01 15.97
N LEU A 661 -17.45 15.00 15.65
CA LEU A 661 -17.14 16.40 15.92
C LEU A 661 -17.04 16.70 17.42
N VAL A 662 -17.91 16.12 18.25
CA VAL A 662 -17.87 16.29 19.72
C VAL A 662 -16.74 15.48 20.34
N GLU A 663 -16.35 14.34 19.77
CA GLU A 663 -15.14 13.60 20.17
C GLU A 663 -13.89 14.46 19.96
N LEU A 664 -13.71 15.02 18.75
CA LEU A 664 -12.65 16.00 18.46
C LEU A 664 -12.71 17.19 19.44
N ARG A 665 -13.87 17.84 19.60
CA ARG A 665 -13.99 19.00 20.48
C ARG A 665 -13.78 18.68 21.96
N THR A 666 -14.04 17.45 22.39
CA THR A 666 -13.72 16.97 23.75
C THR A 666 -12.20 16.96 23.97
N GLU A 667 -11.43 16.52 22.97
CA GLU A 667 -9.96 16.60 23.03
C GLU A 667 -9.45 18.04 22.97
N LEU A 668 -10.04 18.90 22.12
CA LEU A 668 -9.67 20.33 22.05
C LEU A 668 -9.95 21.04 23.38
N HIS A 669 -11.11 20.80 24.00
CA HIS A 669 -11.43 21.32 25.33
C HIS A 669 -10.48 20.77 26.40
N ALA A 670 -10.02 19.53 26.30
CA ALA A 670 -9.00 18.99 27.21
C ALA A 670 -7.62 19.65 27.00
N LYS A 671 -7.21 19.87 25.75
CA LYS A 671 -6.00 20.63 25.35
C LYS A 671 -6.08 22.11 25.79
N ALA A 672 -7.28 22.65 25.98
CA ALA A 672 -7.57 24.00 26.47
C ALA A 672 -7.89 24.08 27.99
N ASP A 673 -7.59 23.04 28.78
CA ASP A 673 -7.89 22.94 30.22
C ASP A 673 -9.38 23.11 30.62
N ASN A 674 -10.30 23.02 29.66
CA ASN A 674 -11.72 23.31 29.81
C ASN A 674 -12.59 22.03 29.90
N SER A 675 -12.28 21.15 30.85
CA SER A 675 -13.08 19.93 31.08
C SER A 675 -14.53 20.20 31.50
N ALA A 676 -14.93 21.45 31.76
CA ALA A 676 -16.31 21.83 32.02
C ALA A 676 -17.12 21.91 30.72
N ALA A 677 -16.61 22.59 29.69
CA ALA A 677 -17.25 22.66 28.39
C ALA A 677 -17.29 21.29 27.69
N ALA A 678 -16.20 20.50 27.77
CA ALA A 678 -16.17 19.12 27.28
C ALA A 678 -17.35 18.28 27.80
N ARG A 679 -17.61 18.31 29.11
CA ARG A 679 -18.76 17.62 29.72
C ARG A 679 -20.08 18.16 29.21
N SER A 680 -20.23 19.48 29.10
CA SER A 680 -21.47 20.10 28.62
C SER A 680 -21.78 19.73 27.16
N GLU A 681 -20.77 19.61 26.29
CA GLU A 681 -20.97 19.18 24.90
C GLU A 681 -21.30 17.69 24.80
N VAL A 682 -20.62 16.83 25.56
CA VAL A 682 -20.91 15.38 25.63
C VAL A 682 -22.28 15.09 26.24
N GLU A 683 -22.69 15.80 27.31
CA GLU A 683 -24.03 15.68 27.89
C GLU A 683 -25.12 16.14 26.91
N THR A 684 -24.84 17.18 26.12
CA THR A 684 -25.75 17.66 25.07
C THR A 684 -25.86 16.64 23.94
N LEU A 685 -24.73 16.10 23.45
CA LEU A 685 -24.72 15.02 22.45
C LEU A 685 -25.49 13.79 22.93
N ALA A 686 -25.25 13.34 24.17
CA ALA A 686 -25.93 12.17 24.72
C ALA A 686 -27.47 12.38 24.82
N LYS A 687 -27.89 13.58 25.19
CA LYS A 687 -29.31 13.99 25.21
C LYS A 687 -29.90 14.02 23.79
N ASP A 688 -29.22 14.65 22.84
CA ASP A 688 -29.74 14.90 21.51
C ASP A 688 -29.74 13.63 20.65
N LEU A 689 -28.75 12.74 20.81
CA LEU A 689 -28.78 11.39 20.25
C LEU A 689 -29.94 10.56 20.81
N GLY A 690 -30.18 10.61 22.12
CA GLY A 690 -31.34 9.96 22.74
C GLY A 690 -32.67 10.50 22.22
N ALA A 691 -32.78 11.81 22.01
CA ALA A 691 -33.96 12.44 21.41
C ALA A 691 -34.17 12.07 19.93
N ARG A 692 -33.09 11.71 19.21
CA ARG A 692 -33.11 11.18 17.83
C ARG A 692 -33.30 9.66 17.76
N GLY A 693 -33.53 8.98 18.90
CA GLY A 693 -33.76 7.54 18.95
C GLY A 693 -32.50 6.68 18.83
N ALA A 694 -31.31 7.20 19.17
CA ALA A 694 -30.12 6.36 19.32
C ALA A 694 -30.25 5.41 20.52
N ASN A 695 -29.83 4.16 20.36
CA ASN A 695 -30.01 3.11 21.38
C ASN A 695 -29.26 3.46 22.69
N SER A 696 -29.80 2.97 23.81
CA SER A 696 -29.30 3.25 25.16
C SER A 696 -27.82 2.97 25.35
N THR A 697 -27.30 1.91 24.74
CA THR A 697 -25.87 1.53 24.74
C THR A 697 -24.99 2.59 24.08
N VAL A 698 -25.43 3.17 22.96
CA VAL A 698 -24.70 4.25 22.26
C VAL A 698 -24.70 5.53 23.11
N VAL A 699 -25.84 5.84 23.74
CA VAL A 699 -25.98 6.99 24.66
C VAL A 699 -25.17 6.80 25.95
N ALA A 700 -24.88 5.56 26.36
CA ALA A 700 -23.96 5.24 27.45
C ALA A 700 -22.50 5.43 27.02
N GLN A 701 -22.07 4.81 25.91
CA GLN A 701 -20.71 4.96 25.36
C GLN A 701 -20.30 6.43 25.17
N VAL A 702 -21.21 7.27 24.67
CA VAL A 702 -20.94 8.71 24.49
C VAL A 702 -20.62 9.40 25.82
N LYS A 703 -21.19 8.99 26.95
CA LYS A 703 -20.88 9.58 28.27
C LYS A 703 -19.52 9.14 28.80
N GLU A 704 -18.95 8.04 28.30
CA GLU A 704 -17.64 7.55 28.69
C GLU A 704 -16.49 8.39 28.10
N LEU A 705 -16.77 9.22 27.08
CA LEU A 705 -15.83 10.22 26.51
C LEU A 705 -15.30 11.23 27.55
N ILE A 706 -15.98 11.38 28.69
CA ILE A 706 -15.60 12.29 29.79
C ILE A 706 -14.44 11.71 30.65
N SER A 707 -14.00 10.47 30.41
CA SER A 707 -13.02 9.73 31.23
C SER A 707 -11.67 10.46 31.34
N PRO A 708 -11.27 10.91 32.55
CA PRO A 708 -10.17 11.85 32.70
C PRO A 708 -8.79 11.18 32.78
N THR A 709 -8.04 11.19 31.68
CA THR A 709 -6.56 11.21 31.72
C THR A 709 -6.04 11.93 30.48
N PRO A 710 -5.16 12.94 30.60
CA PRO A 710 -4.41 13.45 29.45
C PRO A 710 -3.36 12.41 29.04
N THR A 711 -3.78 11.42 28.27
CA THR A 711 -2.85 10.53 27.56
C THR A 711 -2.29 11.27 26.36
N THR A 712 -0.97 11.42 26.33
CA THR A 712 -0.21 11.68 25.09
C THR A 712 -0.70 10.72 24.00
N ARG A 713 -1.09 11.28 22.83
CA ARG A 713 -1.68 10.62 21.64
C ARG A 713 -2.05 9.14 21.87
N SER A 714 -3.29 8.91 22.33
CA SER A 714 -3.99 7.61 22.31
C SER A 714 -3.20 6.37 22.79
N ARG A 715 -2.96 6.26 24.11
CA ARG A 715 -2.65 4.94 24.72
C ARG A 715 -3.88 4.02 24.82
N ARG A 716 -4.43 3.61 23.67
CA ARG A 716 -5.33 2.45 23.60
C ARG A 716 -4.60 1.23 24.16
N ALA A 717 -5.22 0.55 25.13
CA ALA A 717 -4.56 -0.51 25.87
C ALA A 717 -4.47 -1.80 25.04
N ALA A 718 -3.26 -2.38 24.95
CA ALA A 718 -3.06 -3.68 24.32
C ALA A 718 -3.96 -4.76 24.98
N PRO A 719 -4.49 -5.74 24.21
CA PRO A 719 -5.39 -6.74 24.72
C PRO A 719 -4.74 -7.53 25.87
N ARG A 720 -5.47 -7.67 26.98
CA ARG A 720 -5.03 -8.51 28.10
C ARG A 720 -4.86 -9.94 27.61
N LYS A 721 -3.70 -10.56 27.93
CA LYS A 721 -3.43 -11.98 27.63
C LYS A 721 -4.63 -12.84 28.03
N PRO A 722 -5.10 -13.78 27.19
CA PRO A 722 -6.15 -14.70 27.57
C PRO A 722 -5.70 -15.46 28.82
N ALA A 723 -6.58 -15.55 29.81
CA ALA A 723 -6.26 -16.23 31.06
C ALA A 723 -5.97 -17.71 30.78
N LYS A 724 -4.85 -18.24 31.29
CA LYS A 724 -4.60 -19.68 31.29
C LYS A 724 -5.77 -20.36 32.00
N LYS A 725 -6.55 -21.17 31.27
CA LYS A 725 -7.40 -22.18 31.91
C LYS A 725 -6.48 -23.11 32.70
N SER A 726 -6.68 -23.17 34.01
CA SER A 726 -6.07 -24.17 34.87
C SER A 726 -6.62 -25.55 34.49
N SER A 727 -5.74 -26.47 34.13
CA SER A 727 -6.09 -27.86 33.86
C SER A 727 -6.22 -28.62 35.19
N ASP A 728 -7.41 -28.54 35.80
CA ASP A 728 -7.85 -29.37 36.91
C ASP A 728 -9.28 -29.84 36.60
N GLY A 729 -9.47 -31.13 36.29
CA GLY A 729 -10.73 -31.73 35.83
C GLY A 729 -10.56 -32.55 34.56
#